data_AF-A0A4P9Z5P8-F1
#
_entry.id   AF-A0A4P9Z5P8-F1
#
_cell.length_a   1.000
_cell.length_b   1.000
_cell.length_c   1.000
_cell.angle_alpha   90.00
_cell.angle_beta   90.00
_cell.angle_gamma   90.00
#
_symmetry.space_group_name_H-M   'P 1'
#
loop_
_entity.id
_entity.type
_entity.pdbx_description
1 polymer ?
#
loop_
_entity_poly.entity_id
_entity_poly.type
_entity_poly.pdbx_seq_one_letter_code
_entity_poly.pdbx_strand_id
1 'polypeptide(L)'
;MLTRRHLLATTLAAPAILRFGPAQAATTLKISHQFPGGTIDKGDFRDRLTRVFAAEISKRSGGEIVAEVYPGSSLIKTNAQFSAMRKGALDMSLYPLPYAGGELPETNIGLMPGLVSSYDQGLGWKNKPVGKALTDFLADKGIMLITWVWQAGGVASRTRPLVAPEDAKGLKVRGGSREMDMVLQTAGAAVLSVPSNEIYAAMQTGACDAGITSSTSLISFRLEEVAKHLTSGAGQSYWFMLEPLMMSKAIFDKLPKNQQDIILTVGAEMEAFGRKGAQDDDVEVAKVYEKAGAKVATMDAAIPDEARGRRMMHASVEDQRELVAPASSNPLIAGVERALAVCNRVIVVLASAALILACLILSYSVLTRSIFHSATYWQDEAAVFLLVGATFMTAAFVQSQRGHIGIEAFVGILSPTANRIRLILVDVASLAFCAFFSWKSWTLAHEAWVDGQVSNSMWSPPLAIPYVLMAAGMTLFYGIATLAAMFSGMPIAFALGAVAVVFMAIYMPSASLDTVTQNVYEEMASITLLSIPLFILKGAAIGKSRAGQDLYSALHAWLHKVPGGLGVANVFACALFAAMAGSSPATCSAIGSAGIPEMQKRGYSGGFAAGIIAAGGTLGILLPPSITMILFAVAAEKSLGRLFLAGIGPGLLLVSLFGFYAVYRFRKEYAAAKVAYEATGATSPILAHDDFTMAERFNALPRVLPFIILLTGVMIALYGGYATPSETAGLGGLLALLLIALIYGVWKPADLSPILTSTIRESTMLMMIIGMSLLYSYVMSYLTISQSAANAIVAMQLPKWELLAAILGMVIVLGFFLPPVSIILMTAPIILPPLRAAGFDIIWFGVVMTIVMEMGLIHPPVGLNIFVIRNVAPDIPLSEVIWGTLPFVLLMFFAVLLLCVFPGISTWLPDLVMGPESVR
;
A
#
# COMPACT_ATOMS: atom_id res chain seq x y z
N MET A 1 -28.09 61.87 -24.17
CA MET A 1 -27.89 62.78 -23.03
C MET A 1 -27.06 62.06 -21.98
N LEU A 2 -25.78 62.39 -21.85
CA LEU A 2 -24.89 61.97 -20.77
C LEU A 2 -24.14 63.23 -20.36
N THR A 3 -24.40 63.72 -19.15
CA THR A 3 -23.99 65.05 -18.69
C THR A 3 -22.59 65.06 -18.05
N ARG A 4 -21.88 66.17 -18.29
CA ARG A 4 -20.51 66.60 -17.95
C ARG A 4 -19.94 66.34 -16.54
N ARG A 5 -20.65 65.64 -15.63
CA ARG A 5 -20.18 65.42 -14.25
C ARG A 5 -19.33 64.15 -14.03
N HIS A 6 -19.29 63.22 -14.99
CA HIS A 6 -18.52 61.97 -14.85
C HIS A 6 -17.10 62.02 -15.44
N LEU A 7 -16.76 63.08 -16.19
CA LEU A 7 -15.47 63.21 -16.88
C LEU A 7 -14.42 64.02 -16.09
N LEU A 8 -14.76 64.51 -14.89
CA LEU A 8 -13.90 65.38 -14.07
C LEU A 8 -13.36 64.72 -12.80
N ALA A 9 -13.62 63.43 -12.57
CA ALA A 9 -13.12 62.70 -11.39
C ALA A 9 -11.86 61.85 -11.65
N THR A 10 -11.37 61.76 -12.88
CA THR A 10 -10.28 60.83 -13.24
C THR A 10 -8.93 61.47 -13.59
N THR A 11 -8.73 62.78 -13.43
CA THR A 11 -7.51 63.43 -13.98
C THR A 11 -6.81 64.46 -13.10
N LEU A 12 -6.90 64.40 -11.77
CA LEU A 12 -6.02 65.22 -10.92
C LEU A 12 -5.63 64.52 -9.62
N ALA A 13 -4.35 64.10 -9.57
CA ALA A 13 -3.45 64.09 -8.41
C ALA A 13 -2.68 62.76 -8.19
N ALA A 14 -1.66 62.54 -9.00
CA ALA A 14 -0.31 62.30 -8.47
C ALA A 14 0.53 63.53 -8.89
N PRO A 15 1.56 64.00 -8.14
CA PRO A 15 2.44 63.19 -7.29
C PRO A 15 2.83 63.82 -5.93
N ALA A 16 3.15 62.96 -4.95
CA ALA A 16 4.07 63.30 -3.86
C ALA A 16 4.95 62.08 -3.59
N ILE A 17 6.12 62.08 -4.23
CA ILE A 17 7.26 61.22 -3.89
C ILE A 17 7.78 61.71 -2.54
N LEU A 18 7.93 60.80 -1.57
CA LEU A 18 9.09 60.67 -0.64
C LEU A 18 8.72 59.82 0.59
N ARG A 19 9.07 58.52 0.50
CA ARG A 19 9.72 57.67 1.54
C ARG A 19 9.46 56.20 1.21
N PHE A 20 10.11 55.70 0.17
CA PHE A 20 10.32 54.27 0.04
C PHE A 20 11.74 53.97 0.51
N GLY A 21 11.87 53.56 1.78
CA GLY A 21 12.85 52.53 2.09
C GLY A 21 12.50 51.26 1.30
N PRO A 22 13.41 50.30 1.14
CA PRO A 22 13.09 49.06 0.43
C PRO A 22 11.89 48.42 1.11
N ALA A 23 10.74 48.38 0.42
CA ALA A 23 9.58 47.66 0.91
C ALA A 23 9.91 46.18 0.80
N GLN A 24 10.41 45.60 1.90
CA GLN A 24 10.56 44.16 2.06
C GLN A 24 9.16 43.56 1.84
N ALA A 25 9.01 42.67 0.85
CA ALA A 25 7.75 41.96 0.65
C ALA A 25 7.38 41.23 1.95
N ALA A 26 6.14 41.40 2.43
CA ALA A 26 5.68 40.82 3.68
C ALA A 26 5.80 39.28 3.63
N THR A 27 6.45 38.69 4.62
CA THR A 27 6.57 37.23 4.75
C THR A 27 5.20 36.68 5.12
N THR A 28 4.58 35.92 4.21
CA THR A 28 3.28 35.27 4.47
C THR A 28 3.49 33.84 4.93
N LEU A 29 3.13 33.55 6.19
CA LEU A 29 3.20 32.22 6.81
C LEU A 29 1.85 31.51 6.71
N LYS A 30 1.85 30.21 6.48
CA LYS A 30 0.65 29.37 6.44
C LYS A 30 0.52 28.57 7.72
N ILE A 31 -0.61 28.71 8.41
CA ILE A 31 -0.96 27.94 9.60
C ILE A 31 -2.04 26.92 9.22
N SER A 32 -1.71 25.63 9.19
CA SER A 32 -2.67 24.55 8.89
C SER A 32 -3.12 23.84 10.17
N HIS A 33 -4.40 23.49 10.27
CA HIS A 33 -4.88 22.59 11.32
C HIS A 33 -6.14 21.83 10.89
N GLN A 34 -6.49 20.79 11.62
CA GLN A 34 -7.62 19.90 11.33
C GLN A 34 -8.98 20.36 11.87
N PHE A 35 -8.97 21.31 12.80
CA PHE A 35 -10.17 21.72 13.53
C PHE A 35 -11.10 22.62 12.69
N PRO A 36 -12.42 22.63 12.97
CA PRO A 36 -13.37 23.47 12.23
C PRO A 36 -13.00 24.95 12.27
N GLY A 37 -13.16 25.63 11.13
CA GLY A 37 -12.86 27.04 11.01
C GLY A 37 -13.98 27.93 11.56
N GLY A 38 -13.60 29.04 12.20
CA GLY A 38 -14.51 30.05 12.71
C GLY A 38 -13.98 31.47 12.47
N THR A 39 -14.33 32.37 13.38
CA THR A 39 -13.80 33.73 13.45
C THR A 39 -12.89 33.86 14.69
N ILE A 40 -12.24 35.00 14.89
CA ILE A 40 -11.43 35.26 16.10
C ILE A 40 -12.27 35.12 17.39
N ASP A 41 -13.55 35.48 17.35
CA ASP A 41 -14.43 35.53 18.52
C ASP A 41 -15.27 34.27 18.73
N LYS A 42 -15.52 33.49 17.67
CA LYS A 42 -16.45 32.35 17.69
C LYS A 42 -15.92 31.16 16.92
N GLY A 43 -16.06 29.98 17.50
CA GLY A 43 -15.62 28.71 16.91
C GLY A 43 -14.72 27.92 17.86
N ASP A 44 -14.09 26.87 17.34
CA ASP A 44 -13.09 26.07 18.04
C ASP A 44 -11.97 26.98 18.57
N PHE A 45 -11.61 26.86 19.85
CA PHE A 45 -10.62 27.75 20.44
C PHE A 45 -9.25 27.63 19.76
N ARG A 46 -8.92 26.49 19.14
CA ARG A 46 -7.64 26.27 18.45
C ARG A 46 -7.57 27.06 17.16
N ASP A 47 -8.65 27.10 16.38
CA ASP A 47 -8.76 27.99 15.21
C ASP A 47 -8.67 29.46 15.67
N ARG A 48 -9.41 29.84 16.71
CA ARG A 48 -9.34 31.18 17.31
C ARG A 48 -7.92 31.54 17.76
N LEU A 49 -7.21 30.63 18.43
CA LEU A 49 -5.84 30.80 18.89
C LEU A 49 -4.92 31.11 17.71
N THR A 50 -5.00 30.33 16.63
CA THR A 50 -4.17 30.58 15.44
C THR A 50 -4.50 31.90 14.75
N ARG A 51 -5.76 32.34 14.75
CA ARG A 51 -6.17 33.64 14.19
C ARG A 51 -5.73 34.82 15.05
N VAL A 52 -5.85 34.71 16.38
CA VAL A 52 -5.35 35.72 17.32
C VAL A 52 -3.83 35.82 17.23
N PHE A 53 -3.14 34.67 17.18
CA PHE A 53 -1.70 34.60 16.94
C PHE A 53 -1.32 35.32 15.63
N ALA A 54 -2.00 35.00 14.52
CA ALA A 54 -1.76 35.63 13.22
C ALA A 54 -1.97 37.16 13.24
N ALA A 55 -3.02 37.63 13.92
CA ALA A 55 -3.29 39.06 14.06
C ALA A 55 -2.23 39.77 14.91
N GLU A 56 -1.79 39.16 16.02
CA GLU A 56 -0.80 39.75 16.92
C GLU A 56 0.61 39.79 16.31
N ILE A 57 1.06 38.73 15.62
CA ILE A 57 2.36 38.78 14.93
C ILE A 57 2.37 39.83 13.81
N SER A 58 1.25 40.01 13.11
CA SER A 58 1.14 41.02 12.05
C SER A 58 1.15 42.44 12.61
N LYS A 59 0.40 42.67 13.69
CA LYS A 59 0.39 43.95 14.41
C LYS A 59 1.75 44.32 14.98
N ARG A 60 2.43 43.39 15.66
CA ARG A 60 3.72 43.64 16.33
C ARG A 60 4.91 43.73 15.36
N SER A 61 4.81 43.10 14.19
CA SER A 61 5.80 43.21 13.13
C SER A 61 5.56 44.41 12.19
N GLY A 62 4.52 45.22 12.43
CA GLY A 62 4.17 46.34 11.55
C GLY A 62 3.75 45.90 10.13
N GLY A 63 3.25 44.66 9.99
CA GLY A 63 2.87 44.06 8.72
C GLY A 63 4.00 43.32 7.98
N GLU A 64 5.22 43.24 8.53
CA GLU A 64 6.32 42.48 7.91
C GLU A 64 6.06 40.97 7.90
N ILE A 65 5.32 40.46 8.89
CA ILE A 65 4.87 39.07 8.96
C ILE A 65 3.34 39.07 8.85
N VAL A 66 2.80 38.25 7.96
CA VAL A 66 1.36 37.98 7.86
C VAL A 66 1.18 36.48 7.97
N ALA A 67 0.13 36.00 8.63
CA ALA A 67 -0.19 34.58 8.65
C ALA A 67 -1.61 34.30 8.16
N GLU A 68 -1.72 33.30 7.29
CA GLU A 68 -2.98 32.80 6.75
C GLU A 68 -3.35 31.48 7.43
N VAL A 69 -4.58 31.39 7.94
CA VAL A 69 -5.08 30.22 8.66
C VAL A 69 -5.90 29.33 7.72
N TYR A 70 -5.52 28.07 7.63
CA TYR A 70 -6.14 27.02 6.82
C TYR A 70 -6.78 25.96 7.73
N PRO A 71 -8.05 26.13 8.14
CA PRO A 71 -8.73 25.23 9.05
C PRO A 71 -9.25 23.98 8.33
N GLY A 72 -9.74 23.00 9.10
CA GLY A 72 -10.46 21.83 8.59
C GLY A 72 -9.64 20.95 7.63
N SER A 73 -8.30 20.95 7.76
CA SER A 73 -7.39 20.26 6.83
C SER A 73 -7.56 20.70 5.36
N SER A 74 -7.96 21.96 5.14
CA SER A 74 -8.18 22.54 3.81
C SER A 74 -6.90 22.71 2.98
N LEU A 75 -5.75 22.88 3.63
CA LEU A 75 -4.45 22.99 2.95
C LEU A 75 -3.77 21.63 2.78
N ILE A 76 -3.56 20.91 3.89
CA ILE A 76 -2.89 19.61 3.94
C ILE A 76 -3.65 18.69 4.90
N LYS A 77 -3.80 17.41 4.53
CA LYS A 77 -4.42 16.38 5.39
C LYS A 77 -3.73 16.31 6.75
N THR A 78 -4.49 16.12 7.81
CA THR A 78 -4.04 16.09 9.21
C THR A 78 -2.69 15.38 9.39
N ASN A 79 -2.60 14.08 9.12
CA ASN A 79 -1.39 13.28 9.37
C ASN A 79 -0.16 13.71 8.56
N ALA A 80 -0.31 14.50 7.50
CA ALA A 80 0.80 14.99 6.69
C ALA A 80 1.37 16.34 7.18
N GLN A 81 0.66 17.06 8.06
CA GLN A 81 1.06 18.41 8.50
C GLN A 81 2.40 18.41 9.25
N PHE A 82 2.63 17.43 10.13
CA PHE A 82 3.88 17.32 10.89
C PHE A 82 5.10 17.07 9.99
N SER A 83 5.00 16.09 9.08
CA SER A 83 6.07 15.79 8.13
C SER A 83 6.34 16.97 7.17
N ALA A 84 5.29 17.70 6.76
CA ALA A 84 5.42 18.90 5.93
C ALA A 84 6.18 20.03 6.64
N MET A 85 5.91 20.27 7.93
CA MET A 85 6.67 21.24 8.72
C MET A 85 8.15 20.84 8.86
N ARG A 86 8.44 19.57 9.14
CA ARG A 86 9.84 19.08 9.24
C ARG A 86 10.65 19.34 7.98
N LYS A 87 10.01 19.21 6.82
CA LYS A 87 10.62 19.41 5.50
C LYS A 87 10.63 20.88 5.04
N GLY A 88 10.04 21.79 5.81
CA GLY A 88 9.90 23.20 5.42
C GLY A 88 8.89 23.45 4.29
N ALA A 89 7.97 22.51 4.05
CA ALA A 89 6.91 22.64 3.05
C ALA A 89 5.62 23.27 3.62
N LEU A 90 5.49 23.30 4.95
CA LEU A 90 4.42 23.99 5.69
C LEU A 90 5.08 24.86 6.76
N ASP A 91 4.65 26.12 6.88
CA ASP A 91 5.26 27.04 7.83
C ASP A 91 4.90 26.67 9.26
N MET A 92 3.60 26.55 9.56
CA MET A 92 3.11 26.32 10.91
C MET A 92 1.91 25.37 10.94
N SER A 93 1.71 24.72 12.08
CA SER A 93 0.52 23.89 12.31
C SER A 93 0.20 23.77 13.79
N LEU A 94 -1.09 23.86 14.12
CA LEU A 94 -1.60 23.44 15.42
C LEU A 94 -2.03 21.97 15.31
N TYR A 95 -1.28 21.10 15.96
CA TYR A 95 -1.29 19.67 15.64
C TYR A 95 -1.20 18.81 16.90
N PRO A 96 -2.06 17.78 17.05
CA PRO A 96 -1.94 16.82 18.15
C PRO A 96 -0.63 16.03 18.06
N LEU A 97 0.33 16.34 18.94
CA LEU A 97 1.70 15.86 18.87
C LEU A 97 1.84 14.32 18.76
N PRO A 98 1.06 13.50 19.50
CA PRO A 98 1.08 12.04 19.43
C PRO A 98 0.78 11.43 18.06
N TYR A 99 0.14 12.16 17.14
CA TYR A 99 -0.09 11.63 15.80
C TYR A 99 1.22 11.45 15.02
N ALA A 100 2.29 12.15 15.41
CA ALA A 100 3.63 11.92 14.86
C ALA A 100 4.31 10.66 15.44
N GLY A 101 3.69 9.96 16.40
CA GLY A 101 4.26 8.83 17.13
C GLY A 101 4.66 7.63 16.29
N GLY A 102 4.09 7.49 15.08
CA GLY A 102 4.51 6.47 14.12
C GLY A 102 5.85 6.77 13.43
N GLU A 103 6.18 8.05 13.26
CA GLU A 103 7.46 8.51 12.69
C GLU A 103 8.52 8.77 13.77
N LEU A 104 8.09 9.36 14.90
CA LEU A 104 8.92 9.76 16.03
C LEU A 104 8.30 9.25 17.33
N PRO A 105 8.66 8.05 17.81
CA PRO A 105 8.04 7.42 18.97
C PRO A 105 7.98 8.27 20.23
N GLU A 106 8.96 9.14 20.46
CA GLU A 106 9.05 10.04 21.61
C GLU A 106 7.87 11.03 21.69
N THR A 107 7.23 11.34 20.56
CA THR A 107 6.06 12.23 20.51
C THR A 107 4.79 11.60 21.09
N ASN A 108 4.75 10.27 21.27
CA ASN A 108 3.64 9.58 21.95
C ASN A 108 3.44 10.06 23.40
N ILE A 109 4.48 10.64 24.03
CA ILE A 109 4.39 11.23 25.37
C ILE A 109 3.32 12.33 25.46
N GLY A 110 2.93 12.94 24.34
CA GLY A 110 1.90 13.97 24.29
C GLY A 110 0.48 13.48 24.59
N LEU A 111 0.22 12.18 24.67
CA LEU A 111 -1.04 11.61 25.16
C LEU A 111 -0.77 10.21 25.72
N MET A 112 -0.46 10.19 27.02
CA MET A 112 -0.24 8.97 27.77
C MET A 112 -0.83 9.13 29.16
N PRO A 113 -2.00 8.51 29.43
CA PRO A 113 -2.67 8.62 30.71
C PRO A 113 -1.75 8.30 31.90
N GLY A 114 -1.86 9.09 32.96
CA GLY A 114 -1.07 8.95 34.19
C GLY A 114 0.20 9.81 34.24
N LEU A 115 0.75 10.27 33.10
CA LEU A 115 1.86 11.23 33.12
C LEU A 115 1.44 12.67 33.37
N VAL A 116 0.27 13.05 32.87
CA VAL A 116 -0.34 14.37 33.04
C VAL A 116 -1.75 14.17 33.61
N SER A 117 -2.01 14.74 34.77
CA SER A 117 -3.28 14.67 35.49
C SER A 117 -3.95 16.04 35.71
N SER A 118 -3.25 17.13 35.38
CA SER A 118 -3.79 18.48 35.45
C SER A 118 -3.14 19.42 34.43
N TYR A 119 -3.86 20.49 34.08
CA TYR A 119 -3.33 21.57 33.23
C TYR A 119 -2.06 22.20 33.81
N ASP A 120 -1.99 22.39 35.13
CA ASP A 120 -0.80 22.95 35.80
C ASP A 120 0.42 22.04 35.66
N GLN A 121 0.23 20.72 35.79
CA GLN A 121 1.31 19.76 35.60
C GLN A 121 1.79 19.75 34.14
N GLY A 122 0.86 19.66 33.18
CA GLY A 122 1.18 19.61 31.75
C GLY A 122 1.88 20.88 31.26
N LEU A 123 1.37 22.07 31.59
CA LEU A 123 2.02 23.34 31.23
C LEU A 123 3.35 23.54 31.98
N GLY A 124 3.44 23.03 33.21
CA GLY A 124 4.68 23.05 33.99
C GLY A 124 5.82 22.22 33.39
N TRP A 125 5.53 21.28 32.47
CA TRP A 125 6.58 20.49 31.80
C TRP A 125 7.53 21.35 30.98
N LYS A 126 7.04 22.43 30.36
CA LYS A 126 7.83 23.35 29.52
C LYS A 126 9.12 23.80 30.19
N ASN A 127 9.08 24.06 31.51
CA ASN A 127 10.20 24.56 32.29
C ASN A 127 10.96 23.46 33.06
N LYS A 128 10.60 22.19 32.89
CA LYS A 128 11.23 21.03 33.53
C LYS A 128 12.13 20.29 32.55
N PRO A 129 13.04 19.41 33.04
CA PRO A 129 13.92 18.62 32.18
C PRO A 129 13.20 17.86 31.06
N VAL A 130 11.99 17.35 31.33
CA VAL A 130 11.17 16.63 30.34
C VAL A 130 10.74 17.53 29.16
N GLY A 131 10.28 18.76 29.43
CA GLY A 131 9.86 19.66 28.36
C GLY A 131 11.03 20.24 27.60
N LYS A 132 12.17 20.48 28.28
CA LYS A 132 13.41 20.85 27.60
C LYS A 132 13.87 19.73 26.66
N ALA A 133 13.93 18.49 27.13
CA ALA A 133 14.30 17.34 26.32
C ALA A 133 13.36 17.15 25.11
N LEU A 134 12.05 17.33 25.30
CA LEU A 134 11.08 17.25 24.20
C LEU A 134 11.27 18.38 23.18
N THR A 135 11.53 19.60 23.65
CA THR A 135 11.77 20.76 22.78
C THR A 135 13.05 20.61 21.98
N ASP A 136 14.14 20.20 22.64
CA ASP A 136 15.45 19.97 22.00
C ASP A 136 15.34 18.82 20.97
N PHE A 137 14.68 17.73 21.33
CA PHE A 137 14.43 16.61 20.41
C PHE A 137 13.64 17.05 19.17
N LEU A 138 12.55 17.81 19.35
CA LEU A 138 11.75 18.29 18.22
C LEU A 138 12.54 19.27 17.34
N ALA A 139 13.35 20.13 17.93
CA ALA A 139 14.23 21.05 17.21
C ALA A 139 15.24 20.27 16.35
N ASP A 140 15.85 19.21 16.88
CA ASP A 140 16.75 18.31 16.13
C ASP A 140 16.04 17.60 14.96
N LYS A 141 14.72 17.42 15.06
CA LYS A 141 13.89 16.85 13.98
C LYS A 141 13.29 17.89 13.04
N GLY A 142 13.65 19.16 13.20
CA GLY A 142 13.24 20.26 12.32
C GLY A 142 11.94 20.95 12.71
N ILE A 143 11.49 20.82 13.97
CA ILE A 143 10.25 21.40 14.49
C ILE A 143 10.53 22.31 15.68
N MET A 144 9.97 23.52 15.64
CA MET A 144 9.95 24.45 16.77
C MET A 144 8.59 24.39 17.47
N LEU A 145 8.57 24.18 18.78
CA LEU A 145 7.38 24.38 19.62
C LEU A 145 7.18 25.87 19.87
N ILE A 146 6.05 26.42 19.43
CA ILE A 146 5.72 27.86 19.55
C ILE A 146 4.78 28.13 20.72
N THR A 147 3.73 27.31 20.86
CA THR A 147 2.74 27.43 21.96
C THR A 147 2.44 26.06 22.53
N TRP A 148 2.61 25.89 23.83
CA TRP A 148 2.17 24.69 24.54
C TRP A 148 0.67 24.76 24.81
N VAL A 149 -0.09 23.81 24.27
CA VAL A 149 -1.53 23.69 24.49
C VAL A 149 -1.82 22.27 24.95
N TRP A 150 -2.27 22.14 26.20
CA TRP A 150 -2.80 20.88 26.73
C TRP A 150 -4.32 20.96 26.73
N GLN A 151 -4.99 19.84 26.49
CA GLN A 151 -6.44 19.72 26.57
C GLN A 151 -6.84 18.48 27.34
N ALA A 152 -7.74 18.65 28.30
CA ALA A 152 -8.50 17.55 28.86
C ALA A 152 -9.51 17.04 27.81
N GLY A 153 -9.96 15.81 28.01
CA GLY A 153 -10.91 15.17 27.10
C GLY A 153 -11.97 14.37 27.82
N GLY A 154 -12.87 13.84 27.01
CA GLY A 154 -13.99 13.02 27.44
C GLY A 154 -14.29 11.94 26.41
N VAL A 155 -15.37 11.20 26.67
CA VAL A 155 -15.77 10.07 25.84
C VAL A 155 -17.19 10.28 25.31
N ALA A 156 -17.35 10.34 23.99
CA ALA A 156 -18.65 10.25 23.34
C ALA A 156 -18.94 8.79 22.98
N SER A 157 -20.11 8.27 23.35
CA SER A 157 -20.48 6.87 23.11
C SER A 157 -21.90 6.71 22.58
N ARG A 158 -22.07 5.77 21.65
CA ARG A 158 -23.37 5.45 21.03
C ARG A 158 -24.24 4.53 21.89
N THR A 159 -23.62 3.76 22.78
CA THR A 159 -24.25 2.58 23.41
C THR A 159 -24.46 2.74 24.91
N ARG A 160 -23.40 3.05 25.66
CA ARG A 160 -23.40 3.24 27.12
C ARG A 160 -22.35 4.26 27.56
N PRO A 161 -22.48 4.89 28.74
CA PRO A 161 -21.40 5.72 29.30
C PRO A 161 -20.13 4.89 29.52
N LEU A 162 -18.97 5.48 29.24
CA LEU A 162 -17.66 4.86 29.50
C LEU A 162 -16.99 5.67 30.61
N VAL A 163 -17.13 5.22 31.85
CA VAL A 163 -16.56 5.91 33.02
C VAL A 163 -15.30 5.19 33.49
N ALA A 164 -15.36 3.86 33.56
CA ALA A 164 -14.23 3.00 33.88
C ALA A 164 -13.65 2.34 32.60
N PRO A 165 -12.38 1.93 32.59
CA PRO A 165 -11.78 1.26 31.43
C PRO A 165 -12.57 0.02 31.03
N GLU A 166 -13.12 -0.72 31.99
CA GLU A 166 -13.90 -1.94 31.78
C GLU A 166 -15.19 -1.71 30.97
N ASP A 167 -15.73 -0.48 30.99
CA ASP A 167 -16.91 -0.11 30.20
C ASP A 167 -16.64 -0.13 28.70
N ALA A 168 -15.37 0.02 28.29
CA ALA A 168 -14.93 -0.05 26.90
C ALA A 168 -14.93 -1.48 26.34
N LYS A 169 -15.11 -2.49 27.20
CA LYS A 169 -15.02 -3.90 26.82
C LYS A 169 -16.03 -4.29 25.74
N GLY A 170 -15.52 -4.90 24.67
CA GLY A 170 -16.32 -5.37 23.54
C GLY A 170 -16.82 -4.26 22.61
N LEU A 171 -16.43 -3.00 22.86
CA LEU A 171 -16.75 -1.86 22.00
C LEU A 171 -15.58 -1.55 21.06
N LYS A 172 -15.90 -0.94 19.92
CA LYS A 172 -14.92 -0.33 19.02
C LYS A 172 -14.67 1.12 19.47
N VAL A 173 -13.52 1.40 20.04
CA VAL A 173 -13.21 2.69 20.67
C VAL A 173 -12.03 3.37 19.99
N ARG A 174 -12.14 4.67 19.73
CA ARG A 174 -11.02 5.50 19.27
C ARG A 174 -10.37 6.20 20.47
N GLY A 175 -9.13 5.85 20.83
CA GLY A 175 -8.41 6.45 21.97
C GLY A 175 -7.59 7.70 21.61
N GLY A 176 -7.00 7.73 20.42
CA GLY A 176 -6.38 8.95 19.85
C GLY A 176 -4.87 9.07 19.98
N SER A 177 -4.22 8.12 20.65
CA SER A 177 -2.77 7.88 20.54
C SER A 177 -2.53 6.39 20.68
N ARG A 178 -1.32 5.96 20.30
CA ARG A 178 -0.88 4.58 20.53
C ARG A 178 -1.04 4.17 21.99
N GLU A 179 -0.58 4.99 22.93
CA GLU A 179 -0.57 4.63 24.35
C GLU A 179 -1.97 4.59 24.95
N MET A 180 -2.87 5.49 24.55
CA MET A 180 -4.28 5.43 24.96
C MET A 180 -4.99 4.21 24.34
N ASP A 181 -4.72 3.92 23.07
CA ASP A 181 -5.26 2.74 22.39
C ASP A 181 -4.80 1.45 23.09
N MET A 182 -3.54 1.39 23.54
CA MET A 182 -3.02 0.27 24.34
C MET A 182 -3.75 0.11 25.68
N VAL A 183 -4.06 1.21 26.37
CA VAL A 183 -4.88 1.18 27.60
C VAL A 183 -6.27 0.60 27.32
N LEU A 184 -6.92 1.03 26.23
CA LEU A 184 -8.24 0.54 25.84
C LEU A 184 -8.24 -0.93 25.39
N GLN A 185 -7.22 -1.34 24.63
CA GLN A 185 -7.01 -2.74 24.25
C GLN A 185 -6.84 -3.61 25.49
N THR A 186 -6.07 -3.14 26.47
CA THR A 186 -5.91 -3.83 27.76
C THR A 186 -7.24 -3.97 28.49
N ALA A 187 -8.17 -3.02 28.34
CA ALA A 187 -9.50 -3.10 28.92
C ALA A 187 -10.49 -3.97 28.11
N GLY A 188 -10.05 -4.52 26.97
CA GLY A 188 -10.83 -5.42 26.12
C GLY A 188 -11.66 -4.70 25.04
N ALA A 189 -11.30 -3.46 24.68
CA ALA A 189 -11.86 -2.75 23.54
C ALA A 189 -11.13 -3.12 22.24
N ALA A 190 -11.85 -3.13 21.12
CA ALA A 190 -11.23 -3.08 19.81
C ALA A 190 -10.94 -1.60 19.49
N VAL A 191 -9.74 -1.26 19.03
CA VAL A 191 -9.37 0.15 18.81
C VAL A 191 -9.37 0.54 17.34
N LEU A 192 -9.77 1.78 17.09
CA LEU A 192 -9.74 2.41 15.76
C LEU A 192 -8.78 3.60 15.80
N SER A 193 -7.72 3.55 14.98
CA SER A 193 -6.73 4.63 14.91
C SER A 193 -7.04 5.56 13.74
N VAL A 194 -7.72 6.68 14.03
CA VAL A 194 -8.02 7.74 13.07
C VAL A 194 -7.85 9.13 13.73
N PRO A 195 -7.55 10.18 12.93
CA PRO A 195 -7.57 11.57 13.40
C PRO A 195 -8.94 11.97 13.97
N SER A 196 -8.97 12.94 14.89
CA SER A 196 -10.22 13.33 15.55
C SER A 196 -11.26 13.93 14.59
N ASN A 197 -10.85 14.55 13.48
CA ASN A 197 -11.76 15.04 12.44
C ASN A 197 -12.50 13.93 11.67
N GLU A 198 -12.14 12.66 11.86
CA GLU A 198 -12.79 11.50 11.24
C GLU A 198 -13.73 10.73 12.21
N ILE A 199 -13.76 11.11 13.50
CA ILE A 199 -14.57 10.42 14.53
C ILE A 199 -16.06 10.46 14.20
N TYR A 200 -16.58 11.60 13.75
CA TYR A 200 -18.01 11.75 13.43
C TYR A 200 -18.46 10.71 12.39
N ALA A 201 -17.73 10.61 11.27
CA ALA A 201 -18.06 9.67 10.20
C ALA A 201 -17.94 8.21 10.65
N ALA A 202 -16.92 7.90 11.45
CA ALA A 202 -16.73 6.55 12.00
C ALA A 202 -17.88 6.15 12.96
N MET A 203 -18.35 7.09 13.80
CA MET A 203 -19.48 6.86 14.70
C MET A 203 -20.81 6.79 13.96
N GLN A 204 -21.04 7.66 12.98
CA GLN A 204 -22.27 7.67 12.18
C GLN A 204 -22.51 6.34 11.45
N THR A 205 -21.45 5.75 10.90
CA THR A 205 -21.49 4.48 10.14
C THR A 205 -21.50 3.23 11.03
N GLY A 206 -21.26 3.37 12.34
CA GLY A 206 -21.07 2.23 13.24
C GLY A 206 -19.74 1.50 13.09
N ALA A 207 -18.77 2.10 12.40
CA ALA A 207 -17.39 1.64 12.42
C ALA A 207 -16.74 1.87 13.81
N CYS A 208 -17.23 2.84 14.57
CA CYS A 208 -16.80 3.20 15.92
C CYS A 208 -18.01 3.31 16.87
N ASP A 209 -17.92 2.69 18.03
CA ASP A 209 -18.96 2.72 19.06
C ASP A 209 -18.75 3.89 20.05
N ALA A 210 -17.50 4.27 20.30
CA ALA A 210 -17.16 5.40 21.17
C ALA A 210 -15.87 6.12 20.73
N GLY A 211 -15.87 7.45 20.79
CA GLY A 211 -14.72 8.30 20.49
C GLY A 211 -14.22 9.04 21.72
N ILE A 212 -12.93 8.90 22.03
CA ILE A 212 -12.23 9.70 23.05
C ILE A 212 -11.48 10.84 22.37
N THR A 213 -11.74 12.07 22.81
CA THR A 213 -11.10 13.28 22.29
C THR A 213 -11.25 14.45 23.28
N SER A 214 -10.65 15.60 22.97
CA SER A 214 -10.72 16.80 23.80
C SER A 214 -12.14 17.36 23.90
N SER A 215 -12.46 18.03 25.01
CA SER A 215 -13.78 18.67 25.24
C SER A 215 -14.17 19.60 24.09
N THR A 216 -13.22 20.40 23.60
CA THR A 216 -13.39 21.24 22.41
C THR A 216 -13.74 20.45 21.14
N SER A 217 -13.14 19.28 20.94
CA SER A 217 -13.40 18.43 19.77
C SER A 217 -14.77 17.75 19.88
N LEU A 218 -15.21 17.39 21.09
CA LEU A 218 -16.54 16.85 21.35
C LEU A 218 -17.64 17.83 20.94
N ILE A 219 -17.42 19.14 21.15
CA ILE A 219 -18.33 20.22 20.75
C ILE A 219 -18.18 20.55 19.25
N SER A 220 -16.96 20.87 18.81
CA SER A 220 -16.72 21.45 17.48
C SER A 220 -17.00 20.46 16.33
N PHE A 221 -16.78 19.17 16.54
CA PHE A 221 -17.15 18.13 15.56
C PHE A 221 -18.60 17.67 15.68
N ARG A 222 -19.39 18.26 16.59
CA ARG A 222 -20.82 17.96 16.79
C ARG A 222 -21.08 16.48 17.07
N LEU A 223 -20.26 15.87 17.92
CA LEU A 223 -20.33 14.43 18.19
C LEU A 223 -21.61 14.06 18.97
N GLU A 224 -22.31 15.03 19.57
CA GLU A 224 -23.63 14.88 20.18
C GLU A 224 -24.72 14.46 19.18
N GLU A 225 -24.55 14.72 17.88
CA GLU A 225 -25.50 14.28 16.85
C GLU A 225 -25.47 12.75 16.63
N VAL A 226 -24.35 12.11 16.97
CA VAL A 226 -24.10 10.68 16.69
C VAL A 226 -23.87 9.85 17.95
N ALA A 227 -23.74 10.47 19.13
CA ALA A 227 -23.54 9.83 20.42
C ALA A 227 -24.71 10.07 21.37
N LYS A 228 -25.07 9.04 22.14
CA LYS A 228 -26.17 9.10 23.14
C LYS A 228 -25.69 9.31 24.56
N HIS A 229 -24.38 9.16 24.78
CA HIS A 229 -23.76 9.25 26.09
C HIS A 229 -22.48 10.09 25.99
N LEU A 230 -22.25 10.91 27.00
CA LEU A 230 -21.00 11.64 27.21
C LEU A 230 -20.45 11.29 28.58
N THR A 231 -19.17 10.95 28.65
CA THR A 231 -18.40 11.03 29.89
C THR A 231 -17.54 12.28 29.84
N SER A 232 -17.88 13.29 30.65
CA SER A 232 -17.18 14.57 30.68
C SER A 232 -15.93 14.51 31.54
N GLY A 233 -14.85 15.14 31.06
CA GLY A 233 -13.62 15.39 31.83
C GLY A 233 -13.68 16.64 32.72
N ALA A 234 -14.86 17.26 32.88
CA ALA A 234 -15.05 18.42 33.74
C ALA A 234 -14.60 18.13 35.18
N GLY A 235 -13.60 18.89 35.66
CA GLY A 235 -13.03 18.74 37.00
C GLY A 235 -11.86 17.77 37.07
N GLN A 236 -11.98 16.56 36.49
CA GLN A 236 -10.89 15.58 36.39
C GLN A 236 -10.96 14.78 35.09
N SER A 237 -9.79 14.52 34.49
CA SER A 237 -9.64 13.71 33.29
C SER A 237 -8.39 12.84 33.40
N TYR A 238 -8.45 11.60 32.91
CA TYR A 238 -7.25 10.78 32.67
C TYR A 238 -6.65 11.02 31.28
N TRP A 239 -7.41 11.67 30.40
CA TRP A 239 -7.03 11.96 29.01
C TRP A 239 -6.59 13.41 28.91
N PHE A 240 -5.29 13.63 28.73
CA PHE A 240 -4.70 14.93 28.46
C PHE A 240 -3.84 14.83 27.19
N MET A 241 -4.16 15.63 26.18
CA MET A 241 -3.44 15.65 24.91
C MET A 241 -2.70 16.98 24.72
N LEU A 242 -1.43 16.89 24.30
CA LEU A 242 -0.60 18.01 23.88
C LEU A 242 -0.88 18.30 22.40
N GLU A 243 -1.55 19.42 22.13
CA GLU A 243 -1.91 19.90 20.79
C GLU A 243 -1.23 21.24 20.46
N PRO A 244 0.12 21.31 20.43
CA PRO A 244 0.85 22.56 20.37
C PRO A 244 0.73 23.25 19.00
N LEU A 245 0.89 24.57 19.01
CA LEU A 245 1.25 25.32 17.81
C LEU A 245 2.74 25.12 17.54
N MET A 246 3.06 24.63 16.36
CA MET A 246 4.41 24.29 15.91
C MET A 246 4.76 25.07 14.65
N MET A 247 6.07 25.25 14.43
CA MET A 247 6.63 25.89 13.24
C MET A 247 7.78 25.07 12.68
N SER A 248 7.94 25.07 11.36
CA SER A 248 9.11 24.51 10.72
C SER A 248 10.38 25.24 11.17
N LYS A 249 11.35 24.49 11.71
CA LYS A 249 12.64 25.06 12.09
C LYS A 249 13.38 25.64 10.88
N ALA A 250 13.31 24.96 9.74
CA ALA A 250 13.97 25.40 8.51
C ALA A 250 13.46 26.74 7.97
N ILE A 251 12.19 27.09 8.27
CA ILE A 251 11.60 28.37 7.92
C ILE A 251 11.89 29.40 9.02
N PHE A 252 11.72 29.01 10.29
CA PHE A 252 12.00 29.86 11.44
C PHE A 252 13.45 30.39 11.43
N ASP A 253 14.43 29.53 11.18
CA ASP A 253 15.86 29.89 11.14
C ASP A 253 16.19 30.89 10.02
N LYS A 254 15.36 30.98 8.97
CA LYS A 254 15.54 31.94 7.87
C LYS A 254 14.97 33.32 8.18
N LEU A 255 14.11 33.43 9.21
CA LEU A 255 13.53 34.71 9.58
C LEU A 255 14.57 35.58 10.28
N PRO A 256 14.54 36.91 10.06
CA PRO A 256 15.30 37.87 10.86
C PRO A 256 15.06 37.68 12.37
N LYS A 257 16.09 37.99 13.19
CA LYS A 257 16.04 37.75 14.64
C LYS A 257 14.88 38.48 15.34
N ASN A 258 14.56 39.70 14.90
CA ASN A 258 13.40 40.45 15.40
C ASN A 258 12.08 39.72 15.13
N GLN A 259 11.93 39.09 13.96
CA GLN A 259 10.74 38.33 13.58
C GLN A 259 10.63 37.02 14.36
N GLN A 260 11.75 36.32 14.55
CA GLN A 260 11.83 35.14 15.42
C GLN A 260 11.38 35.45 16.85
N ASP A 261 11.87 36.56 17.42
CA ASP A 261 11.56 36.96 18.79
C ASP A 261 10.07 37.31 18.94
N ILE A 262 9.48 38.03 17.97
CA ILE A 262 8.03 38.31 17.94
C ILE A 262 7.21 37.01 17.94
N ILE A 263 7.54 36.05 17.07
CA ILE A 263 6.85 34.77 16.97
C ILE A 263 6.89 34.00 18.30
N LEU A 264 8.07 33.93 18.94
CA LEU A 264 8.24 33.23 20.21
C LEU A 264 7.52 33.94 21.37
N THR A 265 7.57 35.28 21.43
CA THR A 265 6.86 36.05 22.46
C THR A 265 5.34 35.90 22.33
N VAL A 266 4.78 36.11 21.14
CA VAL A 266 3.33 35.95 20.92
C VAL A 266 2.93 34.49 21.14
N GLY A 267 3.75 33.53 20.71
CA GLY A 267 3.53 32.11 20.93
C GLY A 267 3.40 31.75 22.42
N ALA A 268 4.26 32.29 23.27
CA ALA A 268 4.20 32.10 24.72
C ALA A 268 2.95 32.75 25.34
N GLU A 269 2.53 33.93 24.88
CA GLU A 269 1.31 34.59 25.36
C GLU A 269 0.04 33.80 25.03
N MET A 270 0.03 33.06 23.91
CA MET A 270 -1.10 32.22 23.50
C MET A 270 -1.33 31.00 24.42
N GLU A 271 -0.37 30.63 25.28
CA GLU A 271 -0.53 29.50 26.20
C GLU A 271 -1.64 29.77 27.23
N ALA A 272 -1.74 31.01 27.71
CA ALA A 272 -2.80 31.42 28.62
C ALA A 272 -4.18 31.41 27.94
N PHE A 273 -4.23 31.81 26.67
CA PHE A 273 -5.44 31.76 25.86
C PHE A 273 -5.89 30.31 25.63
N GLY A 274 -4.95 29.43 25.23
CA GLY A 274 -5.22 28.01 25.02
C GLY A 274 -5.69 27.30 26.30
N ARG A 275 -5.04 27.58 27.44
CA ARG A 275 -5.45 27.05 28.75
C ARG A 275 -6.89 27.44 29.09
N LYS A 276 -7.21 28.74 28.99
CA LYS A 276 -8.55 29.22 29.31
C LYS A 276 -9.60 28.62 28.37
N GLY A 277 -9.32 28.59 27.05
CA GLY A 277 -10.23 28.00 26.07
C GLY A 277 -10.53 26.52 26.35
N ALA A 278 -9.51 25.73 26.68
CA ALA A 278 -9.69 24.33 27.03
C ALA A 278 -10.53 24.14 28.31
N GLN A 279 -10.26 24.93 29.36
CA GLN A 279 -10.99 24.87 30.63
C GLN A 279 -12.45 25.34 30.49
N ASP A 280 -12.71 26.36 29.67
CA ASP A 280 -14.07 26.84 29.40
C ASP A 280 -14.87 25.74 28.66
N ASP A 281 -14.25 25.06 27.68
CA ASP A 281 -14.89 23.98 26.92
C ASP A 281 -15.10 22.70 27.74
N ASP A 282 -14.23 22.40 28.71
CA ASP A 282 -14.41 21.28 29.67
C ASP A 282 -15.73 21.41 30.45
N VAL A 283 -16.16 22.64 30.74
CA VAL A 283 -17.43 22.91 31.42
C VAL A 283 -18.58 22.96 30.43
N GLU A 284 -18.38 23.55 29.26
CA GLU A 284 -19.45 23.77 28.28
C GLU A 284 -19.91 22.48 27.58
N VAL A 285 -19.01 21.52 27.38
CA VAL A 285 -19.31 20.26 26.66
C VAL A 285 -20.47 19.49 27.30
N ALA A 286 -20.57 19.49 28.64
CA ALA A 286 -21.67 18.84 29.35
C ALA A 286 -23.03 19.47 28.98
N LYS A 287 -23.11 20.80 28.97
CA LYS A 287 -24.35 21.53 28.64
C LYS A 287 -24.77 21.29 27.19
N VAL A 288 -23.82 21.24 26.26
CA VAL A 288 -24.09 20.98 24.84
C VAL A 288 -24.74 19.60 24.65
N TYR A 289 -24.17 18.57 25.28
CA TYR A 289 -24.68 17.20 25.17
C TYR A 289 -26.00 16.99 25.92
N GLU A 290 -26.20 17.60 27.09
CA GLU A 290 -27.48 17.60 27.80
C GLU A 290 -28.59 18.20 26.93
N LYS A 291 -28.31 19.34 26.28
CA LYS A 291 -29.26 20.02 25.41
C LYS A 291 -29.60 19.22 24.14
N ALA A 292 -28.67 18.40 23.67
CA ALA A 292 -28.89 17.45 22.58
C ALA A 292 -29.60 16.15 23.02
N GLY A 293 -29.88 15.98 24.32
CA GLY A 293 -30.59 14.83 24.88
C GLY A 293 -29.69 13.62 25.19
N ALA A 294 -28.38 13.79 25.20
CA ALA A 294 -27.44 12.74 25.61
C ALA A 294 -27.36 12.63 27.14
N LYS A 295 -27.09 11.42 27.64
CA LYS A 295 -26.83 11.20 29.08
C LYS A 295 -25.39 11.56 29.40
N VAL A 296 -25.20 12.54 30.30
CA VAL A 296 -23.86 12.98 30.73
C VAL A 296 -23.49 12.32 32.06
N ALA A 297 -22.30 11.73 32.10
CA ALA A 297 -21.63 11.20 33.29
C ALA A 297 -20.33 11.99 33.54
N THR A 298 -19.86 11.99 34.78
CA THR A 298 -18.57 12.58 35.17
C THR A 298 -17.53 11.48 35.38
N MET A 299 -16.26 11.76 35.09
CA MET A 299 -15.16 10.84 35.44
C MET A 299 -14.94 10.81 36.96
N ASP A 300 -14.77 9.61 37.53
CA ASP A 300 -14.44 9.43 38.96
C ASP A 300 -12.92 9.40 39.19
N ALA A 301 -12.47 9.94 40.33
CA ALA A 301 -11.06 10.11 40.70
C ALA A 301 -10.25 8.81 40.88
N ALA A 302 -10.90 7.65 40.81
CA ALA A 302 -10.33 6.36 41.14
C ALA A 302 -9.96 5.55 39.89
N ILE A 303 -9.03 6.05 39.08
CA ILE A 303 -8.22 5.17 38.23
C ILE A 303 -6.76 5.63 38.28
N PRO A 304 -5.94 5.03 39.17
CA PRO A 304 -4.54 4.92 38.84
C PRO A 304 -4.01 3.52 39.15
N ASP A 305 -3.27 2.96 38.21
CA ASP A 305 -2.15 2.12 38.61
C ASP A 305 -0.90 2.56 37.86
N GLU A 306 -0.31 3.65 38.35
CA GLU A 306 1.03 4.14 37.98
C GLU A 306 2.06 3.00 37.96
N ALA A 307 1.88 1.98 38.82
CA ALA A 307 2.75 0.81 38.91
C ALA A 307 2.67 -0.10 37.68
N ARG A 308 1.50 -0.18 37.03
CA ARG A 308 1.29 -0.98 35.81
C ARG A 308 1.82 -0.26 34.57
N GLY A 309 1.63 1.06 34.49
CA GLY A 309 2.21 1.91 33.44
C GLY A 309 3.75 1.92 33.47
N ARG A 310 4.37 2.00 34.66
CA ARG A 310 5.83 1.91 34.81
C ARG A 310 6.39 0.55 34.41
N ARG A 311 5.69 -0.56 34.65
CA ARG A 311 6.14 -1.90 34.21
C ARG A 311 6.15 -2.02 32.68
N MET A 312 5.25 -1.33 31.95
CA MET A 312 5.20 -1.38 30.48
C MET A 312 6.32 -0.57 29.81
N MET A 313 6.74 0.56 30.41
CA MET A 313 7.81 1.41 29.88
C MET A 313 9.20 0.77 29.92
N HIS A 314 9.43 -0.16 30.84
CA HIS A 314 10.70 -0.87 31.00
C HIS A 314 10.72 -2.27 30.37
N ALA A 315 9.62 -2.66 29.72
CA ALA A 315 9.46 -3.99 29.13
C ALA A 315 9.98 -4.03 27.69
N SER A 316 10.55 -5.17 27.28
CA SER A 316 11.05 -5.38 25.92
C SER A 316 9.92 -5.36 24.88
N VAL A 317 10.24 -5.19 23.58
CA VAL A 317 9.24 -5.24 22.48
C VAL A 317 8.43 -6.55 22.49
N GLU A 318 8.99 -7.64 23.02
CA GLU A 318 8.31 -8.91 23.26
C GLU A 318 7.28 -8.84 24.39
N ASP A 319 7.59 -8.16 25.50
CA ASP A 319 6.72 -8.00 26.67
C ASP A 319 5.55 -7.04 26.40
N GLN A 320 5.81 -5.98 25.62
CA GLN A 320 4.77 -5.02 25.21
C GLN A 320 3.69 -5.67 24.33
N ARG A 321 4.00 -6.76 23.62
CA ARG A 321 3.00 -7.54 22.84
C ARG A 321 2.11 -8.43 23.71
N GLU A 322 2.58 -8.89 24.87
CA GLU A 322 1.76 -9.64 25.82
C GLU A 322 0.78 -8.73 26.58
N LEU A 323 1.15 -7.46 26.76
CA LEU A 323 0.36 -6.46 27.49
C LEU A 323 -0.78 -5.84 26.66
N VAL A 324 -0.74 -5.99 25.32
CA VAL A 324 -1.71 -5.46 24.34
C VAL A 324 -2.78 -6.48 23.92
N ALA A 325 -2.71 -7.71 24.44
CA ALA A 325 -3.76 -8.70 24.22
C ALA A 325 -5.07 -8.24 24.91
N PRO A 326 -6.24 -8.39 24.27
CA PRO A 326 -7.51 -8.06 24.91
C PRO A 326 -7.59 -8.77 26.27
N ALA A 327 -7.87 -8.05 27.36
CA ALA A 327 -8.29 -8.75 28.57
C ALA A 327 -9.74 -9.19 28.37
N SER A 328 -9.95 -10.29 27.64
CA SER A 328 -11.25 -10.93 27.62
C SER A 328 -11.71 -11.23 29.06
N SER A 329 -12.99 -10.95 29.36
CA SER A 329 -13.56 -10.95 30.73
C SER A 329 -13.57 -12.33 31.36
N ASN A 330 -13.43 -13.33 30.51
CA ASN A 330 -13.36 -14.70 30.92
C ASN A 330 -11.88 -15.07 31.02
N PRO A 331 -11.35 -15.42 32.21
CA PRO A 331 -9.97 -15.89 32.35
C PRO A 331 -9.65 -17.07 31.42
N LEU A 332 -10.67 -17.85 31.00
CA LEU A 332 -10.53 -18.86 29.95
C LEU A 332 -10.24 -18.23 28.58
N ILE A 333 -10.95 -17.19 28.16
CA ILE A 333 -10.73 -16.54 26.87
C ILE A 333 -9.39 -15.79 26.87
N ALA A 334 -8.96 -15.20 27.99
CA ALA A 334 -7.69 -14.48 28.06
C ALA A 334 -6.51 -15.46 28.09
N GLY A 335 -6.71 -16.60 28.75
CA GLY A 335 -5.83 -17.76 28.63
C GLY A 335 -5.75 -18.25 27.19
N VAL A 336 -6.88 -18.34 26.49
CA VAL A 336 -6.94 -18.73 25.07
C VAL A 336 -6.27 -17.69 24.17
N GLU A 337 -6.46 -16.38 24.36
CA GLU A 337 -5.84 -15.33 23.53
C GLU A 337 -4.33 -15.26 23.74
N ARG A 338 -3.84 -15.39 24.99
CA ARG A 338 -2.40 -15.53 25.25
C ARG A 338 -1.85 -16.81 24.68
N ALA A 339 -2.56 -17.94 24.85
CA ALA A 339 -2.17 -19.19 24.23
C ALA A 339 -2.11 -19.06 22.70
N LEU A 340 -3.10 -18.43 22.07
CA LEU A 340 -3.13 -18.17 20.63
C LEU A 340 -2.01 -17.22 20.18
N ALA A 341 -1.67 -16.19 20.95
CA ALA A 341 -0.58 -15.28 20.63
C ALA A 341 0.79 -15.97 20.74
N VAL A 342 0.98 -16.79 21.77
CA VAL A 342 2.17 -17.64 21.93
C VAL A 342 2.24 -18.67 20.81
N CYS A 343 1.13 -19.36 20.51
CA CYS A 343 1.01 -20.28 19.39
C CYS A 343 1.34 -19.58 18.07
N ASN A 344 0.83 -18.39 17.81
CA ASN A 344 1.13 -17.62 16.60
C ASN A 344 2.61 -17.25 16.51
N ARG A 345 3.24 -16.84 17.63
CA ARG A 345 4.68 -16.53 17.67
C ARG A 345 5.50 -17.79 17.39
N VAL A 346 5.15 -18.91 18.01
CA VAL A 346 5.78 -20.22 17.78
C VAL A 346 5.60 -20.67 16.33
N ILE A 347 4.40 -20.56 15.77
CA ILE A 347 4.08 -20.88 14.37
C ILE A 347 4.96 -20.07 13.42
N VAL A 348 5.09 -18.76 13.63
CA VAL A 348 5.91 -17.91 12.76
C VAL A 348 7.38 -18.26 12.86
N VAL A 349 7.88 -18.56 14.07
CA VAL A 349 9.27 -19.00 14.27
C VAL A 349 9.52 -20.34 13.60
N LEU A 350 8.62 -21.32 13.77
CA LEU A 350 8.72 -22.64 13.14
C LEU A 350 8.64 -22.53 11.62
N ALA A 351 7.74 -21.72 11.08
CA ALA A 351 7.62 -21.47 9.64
C ALA A 351 8.86 -20.75 9.08
N SER A 352 9.42 -19.80 9.83
CA SER A 352 10.67 -19.13 9.47
C SER A 352 11.84 -20.12 9.44
N ALA A 353 11.91 -21.01 10.44
CA ALA A 353 12.91 -22.06 10.49
C ALA A 353 12.73 -23.06 9.35
N ALA A 354 11.49 -23.45 9.02
CA ALA A 354 11.18 -24.34 7.91
C ALA A 354 11.59 -23.74 6.56
N LEU A 355 11.36 -22.43 6.36
CA LEU A 355 11.77 -21.71 5.17
C LEU A 355 13.31 -21.67 5.03
N ILE A 356 14.02 -21.35 6.11
CA ILE A 356 15.51 -21.36 6.12
C ILE A 356 16.04 -22.78 5.91
N LEU A 357 15.42 -23.77 6.54
CA LEU A 357 15.80 -25.18 6.40
C LEU A 357 15.58 -25.68 4.97
N ALA A 358 14.48 -25.30 4.32
CA ALA A 358 14.25 -25.59 2.90
C ALA A 358 15.34 -24.96 2.02
N CYS A 359 15.72 -23.71 2.26
CA CYS A 359 16.86 -23.08 1.57
C CYS A 359 18.16 -23.87 1.77
N LEU A 360 18.44 -24.31 3.00
CA LEU A 360 19.64 -25.07 3.34
C LEU A 360 19.65 -26.45 2.67
N ILE A 361 18.53 -27.18 2.69
CA ILE A 361 18.37 -28.50 2.07
C ILE A 361 18.60 -28.41 0.56
N LEU A 362 17.98 -27.43 -0.10
CA LEU A 362 18.12 -27.24 -1.54
C LEU A 362 19.54 -26.76 -1.90
N SER A 363 20.10 -25.83 -1.14
CA SER A 363 21.49 -25.38 -1.34
C SER A 363 22.49 -26.52 -1.14
N TYR A 364 22.26 -27.37 -0.13
CA TYR A 364 23.04 -28.57 0.12
C TYR A 364 23.00 -29.51 -1.08
N SER A 365 21.83 -29.77 -1.66
CA SER A 365 21.72 -30.64 -2.84
C SER A 365 22.50 -30.12 -4.04
N VAL A 366 22.46 -28.81 -4.29
CA VAL A 366 23.24 -28.21 -5.39
C VAL A 366 24.74 -28.35 -5.13
N LEU A 367 25.19 -28.07 -3.91
CA LEU A 367 26.60 -28.17 -3.53
C LEU A 367 27.10 -29.61 -3.59
N THR A 368 26.32 -30.59 -3.11
CA THR A 368 26.73 -32.00 -3.14
C THR A 368 26.79 -32.56 -4.54
N ARG A 369 25.83 -32.20 -5.39
CA ARG A 369 25.81 -32.59 -6.79
C ARG A 369 26.96 -31.97 -7.57
N SER A 370 27.24 -30.69 -7.33
CA SER A 370 28.26 -29.93 -8.06
C SER A 370 29.69 -30.26 -7.63
N ILE A 371 29.92 -30.46 -6.32
CA ILE A 371 31.26 -30.64 -5.75
C ILE A 371 31.60 -32.13 -5.60
N PHE A 372 30.65 -32.95 -5.13
CA PHE A 372 30.90 -34.35 -4.78
C PHE A 372 30.31 -35.34 -5.78
N HIS A 373 29.67 -34.86 -6.87
CA HIS A 373 29.01 -35.68 -7.90
C HIS A 373 28.03 -36.73 -7.35
N SER A 374 27.44 -36.45 -6.17
CA SER A 374 26.49 -37.33 -5.48
C SER A 374 25.09 -36.74 -5.55
N ALA A 375 24.14 -37.49 -6.11
CA ALA A 375 22.75 -37.08 -6.18
C ALA A 375 22.02 -37.46 -4.88
N THR A 376 21.40 -36.46 -4.26
CA THR A 376 20.42 -36.65 -3.19
C THR A 376 19.04 -36.78 -3.83
N TYR A 377 18.13 -37.58 -3.27
CA TYR A 377 16.79 -37.81 -3.84
C TYR A 377 15.65 -37.30 -2.95
N TRP A 378 15.93 -37.01 -1.68
CA TRP A 378 14.94 -36.65 -0.67
C TRP A 378 14.74 -35.14 -0.52
N GLN A 379 15.62 -34.31 -1.09
CA GLN A 379 15.64 -32.86 -0.84
C GLN A 379 14.38 -32.14 -1.32
N ASP A 380 13.86 -32.50 -2.50
CA ASP A 380 12.75 -31.78 -3.12
C ASP A 380 11.47 -32.07 -2.35
N GLU A 381 11.23 -33.33 -2.02
CA GLU A 381 10.13 -33.76 -1.16
C GLU A 381 10.22 -33.11 0.22
N ALA A 382 11.37 -33.16 0.88
CA ALA A 382 11.57 -32.55 2.19
C ALA A 382 11.30 -31.04 2.18
N ALA A 383 11.78 -30.33 1.15
CA ALA A 383 11.53 -28.90 1.00
C ALA A 383 10.03 -28.61 0.74
N VAL A 384 9.35 -29.43 -0.08
CA VAL A 384 7.91 -29.31 -0.33
C VAL A 384 7.12 -29.51 0.97
N PHE A 385 7.42 -30.55 1.75
CA PHE A 385 6.79 -30.79 3.05
C PHE A 385 6.97 -29.60 4.00
N LEU A 386 8.19 -29.05 4.07
CA LEU A 386 8.48 -27.89 4.93
C LEU A 386 7.69 -26.65 4.51
N LEU A 387 7.63 -26.32 3.21
CA LEU A 387 6.96 -25.11 2.74
C LEU A 387 5.43 -25.21 2.73
N VAL A 388 4.88 -26.37 2.36
CA VAL A 388 3.43 -26.62 2.44
C VAL A 388 2.99 -26.63 3.90
N GLY A 389 3.74 -27.32 4.78
CA GLY A 389 3.50 -27.31 6.22
C GLY A 389 3.56 -25.89 6.81
N ALA A 390 4.60 -25.12 6.48
CA ALA A 390 4.72 -23.71 6.91
C ALA A 390 3.56 -22.85 6.42
N THR A 391 3.08 -23.07 5.19
CA THR A 391 1.93 -22.36 4.61
C THR A 391 0.66 -22.61 5.42
N PHE A 392 0.29 -23.88 5.64
CA PHE A 392 -0.91 -24.22 6.40
C PHE A 392 -0.84 -23.76 7.86
N MET A 393 0.34 -23.92 8.50
CA MET A 393 0.53 -23.46 9.87
C MET A 393 0.35 -21.94 10.01
N THR A 394 0.85 -21.17 9.04
CA THR A 394 0.81 -19.70 9.08
C THR A 394 -0.46 -19.09 8.50
N ALA A 395 -1.33 -19.87 7.85
CA ALA A 395 -2.55 -19.38 7.21
C ALA A 395 -3.44 -18.59 8.20
N ALA A 396 -3.65 -19.12 9.41
CA ALA A 396 -4.42 -18.44 10.45
C ALA A 396 -3.77 -17.13 10.93
N PHE A 397 -2.44 -17.14 11.07
CA PHE A 397 -1.67 -15.94 11.43
C PHE A 397 -1.80 -14.86 10.36
N VAL A 398 -1.61 -15.20 9.09
CA VAL A 398 -1.72 -14.25 7.96
C VAL A 398 -3.15 -13.70 7.85
N GLN A 399 -4.15 -14.55 8.07
CA GLN A 399 -5.55 -14.16 8.09
C GLN A 399 -5.86 -13.16 9.22
N SER A 400 -5.32 -13.39 10.42
CA SER A 400 -5.53 -12.49 11.57
C SER A 400 -5.02 -11.07 11.35
N GLN A 401 -4.02 -10.90 10.47
CA GLN A 401 -3.45 -9.60 10.15
C GLN A 401 -4.15 -8.90 8.97
N ARG A 402 -5.30 -9.42 8.50
CA ARG A 402 -5.94 -9.02 7.23
C ARG A 402 -4.93 -9.00 6.07
N GLY A 403 -3.95 -9.92 6.10
CA GLY A 403 -2.83 -9.93 5.16
C GLY A 403 -3.18 -10.42 3.75
N HIS A 404 -4.46 -10.69 3.48
CA HIS A 404 -4.93 -11.09 2.16
C HIS A 404 -5.41 -9.87 1.38
N ILE A 405 -5.07 -9.84 0.09
CA ILE A 405 -5.58 -8.84 -0.84
C ILE A 405 -7.09 -9.05 -1.01
N GLY A 406 -7.90 -8.25 -0.31
CA GLY A 406 -9.31 -8.03 -0.61
C GLY A 406 -9.47 -6.84 -1.57
N ILE A 407 -10.60 -6.74 -2.28
CA ILE A 407 -10.92 -5.60 -3.16
C ILE A 407 -11.33 -4.39 -2.29
N GLU A 408 -10.41 -3.86 -1.48
CA GLU A 408 -10.70 -2.76 -0.55
C GLU A 408 -10.21 -1.38 -1.06
N ALA A 409 -9.52 -1.33 -2.20
CA ALA A 409 -8.77 -0.14 -2.62
C ALA A 409 -9.62 1.10 -3.03
N PHE A 410 -10.94 0.96 -3.21
CA PHE A 410 -11.75 2.02 -3.84
C PHE A 410 -12.65 2.85 -2.94
N VAL A 411 -12.76 2.50 -1.66
CA VAL A 411 -13.70 3.18 -0.76
C VAL A 411 -13.23 4.60 -0.40
N GLY A 412 -11.92 4.88 -0.47
CA GLY A 412 -11.35 6.13 0.04
C GLY A 412 -11.04 7.23 -0.99
N ILE A 413 -11.17 6.98 -2.30
CA ILE A 413 -10.64 7.88 -3.36
C ILE A 413 -11.73 8.53 -4.21
N LEU A 414 -12.89 7.91 -4.34
CA LEU A 414 -13.98 8.41 -5.17
C LEU A 414 -15.01 9.16 -4.33
N SER A 415 -15.59 10.23 -4.89
CA SER A 415 -16.80 10.82 -4.32
C SER A 415 -17.88 9.74 -4.22
N PRO A 416 -18.83 9.82 -3.25
CA PRO A 416 -19.85 8.79 -3.05
C PRO A 416 -20.59 8.43 -4.35
N THR A 417 -20.82 9.42 -5.19
CA THR A 417 -21.48 9.28 -6.50
C THR A 417 -20.59 8.60 -7.54
N ALA A 418 -19.31 8.93 -7.60
CA ALA A 418 -18.36 8.30 -8.53
C ALA A 418 -18.04 6.86 -8.11
N ASN A 419 -18.01 6.55 -6.81
CA ASN A 419 -17.86 5.18 -6.33
C ASN A 419 -19.10 4.34 -6.69
N ARG A 420 -20.30 4.95 -6.61
CA ARG A 420 -21.54 4.31 -7.04
C ARG A 420 -21.58 4.07 -8.56
N ILE A 421 -21.15 5.05 -9.38
CA ILE A 421 -21.05 4.90 -10.84
C ILE A 421 -20.00 3.86 -11.22
N ARG A 422 -18.85 3.84 -10.53
CA ARG A 422 -17.83 2.80 -10.72
C ARG A 422 -18.37 1.43 -10.38
N LEU A 423 -19.02 1.25 -9.23
CA LEU A 423 -19.63 -0.03 -8.85
C LEU A 423 -20.62 -0.48 -9.91
N ILE A 424 -21.47 0.43 -10.39
CA ILE A 424 -22.39 0.16 -11.50
C ILE A 424 -21.63 -0.25 -12.78
N LEU A 425 -20.54 0.43 -13.16
CA LEU A 425 -19.75 0.06 -14.35
C LEU A 425 -19.06 -1.30 -14.19
N VAL A 426 -18.63 -1.64 -12.97
CA VAL A 426 -17.99 -2.92 -12.63
C VAL A 426 -19.01 -4.05 -12.63
N ASP A 427 -20.18 -3.81 -12.05
CA ASP A 427 -21.31 -4.72 -12.07
C ASP A 427 -21.76 -4.93 -13.51
N VAL A 428 -21.81 -3.88 -14.34
CA VAL A 428 -22.15 -3.95 -15.76
C VAL A 428 -21.09 -4.72 -16.56
N ALA A 429 -19.80 -4.53 -16.30
CA ALA A 429 -18.73 -5.26 -17.00
C ALA A 429 -18.65 -6.74 -16.59
N SER A 430 -18.83 -7.01 -15.30
CA SER A 430 -18.89 -8.38 -14.76
C SER A 430 -20.15 -9.10 -15.24
N LEU A 431 -21.28 -8.39 -15.26
CA LEU A 431 -22.53 -8.86 -15.86
C LEU A 431 -22.38 -9.08 -17.36
N ALA A 432 -21.67 -8.20 -18.09
CA ALA A 432 -21.41 -8.36 -19.52
C ALA A 432 -20.51 -9.56 -19.81
N PHE A 433 -19.52 -9.82 -18.95
CA PHE A 433 -18.68 -11.02 -19.04
C PHE A 433 -19.49 -12.29 -18.73
N CYS A 434 -20.26 -12.30 -17.64
CA CYS A 434 -21.17 -13.39 -17.31
C CYS A 434 -22.26 -13.59 -18.37
N ALA A 435 -22.76 -12.52 -18.99
CA ALA A 435 -23.75 -12.56 -20.06
C ALA A 435 -23.14 -13.04 -21.38
N PHE A 436 -21.91 -12.64 -21.72
CA PHE A 436 -21.18 -13.19 -22.86
C PHE A 436 -20.91 -14.68 -22.68
N PHE A 437 -20.45 -15.09 -21.50
CA PHE A 437 -20.18 -16.49 -21.18
C PHE A 437 -21.48 -17.31 -21.16
N SER A 438 -22.55 -16.77 -20.58
CA SER A 438 -23.92 -17.33 -20.61
C SER A 438 -24.44 -17.47 -22.03
N TRP A 439 -24.25 -16.44 -22.85
CA TRP A 439 -24.65 -16.46 -24.25
C TRP A 439 -23.93 -17.58 -25.01
N LYS A 440 -22.64 -17.78 -24.75
CA LYS A 440 -21.85 -18.87 -25.36
C LYS A 440 -22.24 -20.26 -24.85
N SER A 441 -22.59 -20.38 -23.57
CA SER A 441 -23.16 -21.62 -23.03
C SER A 441 -24.55 -21.92 -23.61
N TRP A 442 -25.35 -20.89 -23.87
CA TRP A 442 -26.66 -21.01 -24.50
C TRP A 442 -26.58 -21.35 -25.99
N THR A 443 -25.56 -20.85 -26.70
CA THR A 443 -25.32 -21.27 -28.10
C THR A 443 -24.97 -22.75 -28.20
N LEU A 444 -24.20 -23.31 -27.26
CA LEU A 444 -23.92 -24.75 -27.22
C LEU A 444 -25.18 -25.60 -26.98
N ALA A 445 -26.08 -25.10 -26.14
CA ALA A 445 -27.39 -25.73 -25.92
C ALA A 445 -28.30 -25.62 -27.16
N HIS A 446 -28.20 -24.51 -27.90
CA HIS A 446 -28.89 -24.30 -29.17
C HIS A 446 -28.33 -25.17 -30.30
N GLU A 447 -27.01 -25.34 -30.39
CA GLU A 447 -26.36 -26.26 -31.33
C GLU A 447 -26.78 -27.71 -31.06
N ALA A 448 -26.77 -28.16 -29.80
CA ALA A 448 -27.28 -29.47 -29.43
C ALA A 448 -28.76 -29.69 -29.80
N TRP A 449 -29.56 -28.61 -29.85
CA TRP A 449 -30.96 -28.63 -30.29
C TRP A 449 -31.10 -28.70 -31.81
N VAL A 450 -30.35 -27.86 -32.54
CA VAL A 450 -30.40 -27.76 -34.00
C VAL A 450 -29.79 -28.99 -34.68
N ASP A 451 -28.69 -29.50 -34.14
CA ASP A 451 -27.97 -30.66 -34.68
C ASP A 451 -28.58 -32.00 -34.23
N GLY A 452 -29.64 -31.98 -33.43
CA GLY A 452 -30.34 -33.18 -32.96
C GLY A 452 -29.46 -34.11 -32.12
N GLN A 453 -28.50 -33.56 -31.37
CA GLN A 453 -27.56 -34.36 -30.59
C GLN A 453 -28.30 -35.15 -29.50
N VAL A 454 -28.09 -36.47 -29.49
CA VAL A 454 -28.69 -37.40 -28.54
C VAL A 454 -27.63 -38.09 -27.72
N SER A 455 -27.97 -38.51 -26.50
CA SER A 455 -27.02 -39.20 -25.63
C SER A 455 -26.67 -40.58 -26.20
N ASN A 456 -25.43 -41.04 -26.00
CA ASN A 456 -24.94 -42.36 -26.43
C ASN A 456 -25.55 -43.55 -25.63
N SER A 457 -26.64 -43.33 -24.90
CA SER A 457 -27.40 -44.38 -24.23
C SER A 457 -28.36 -45.05 -25.22
N MET A 458 -28.75 -46.31 -24.95
CA MET A 458 -29.75 -47.04 -25.75
C MET A 458 -31.11 -46.33 -25.89
N TRP A 459 -31.39 -45.37 -25.00
CA TRP A 459 -32.63 -44.58 -24.97
C TRP A 459 -32.52 -43.26 -25.76
N SER A 460 -31.29 -42.82 -26.08
CA SER A 460 -30.98 -41.64 -26.91
C SER A 460 -31.83 -40.38 -26.66
N PRO A 461 -31.99 -39.89 -25.41
CA PRO A 461 -32.69 -38.64 -25.15
C PRO A 461 -31.94 -37.43 -25.75
N PRO A 462 -32.65 -36.39 -26.23
CA PRO A 462 -32.06 -35.16 -26.74
C PRO A 462 -31.19 -34.46 -25.68
N LEU A 463 -29.92 -34.22 -26.00
CA LEU A 463 -28.96 -33.58 -25.09
C LEU A 463 -29.25 -32.09 -24.87
N ALA A 464 -30.02 -31.47 -25.77
CA ALA A 464 -30.43 -30.08 -25.64
C ALA A 464 -31.20 -29.78 -24.34
N ILE A 465 -32.04 -30.70 -23.87
CA ILE A 465 -32.87 -30.51 -22.66
C ILE A 465 -32.00 -30.38 -21.40
N PRO A 466 -31.10 -31.33 -21.08
CA PRO A 466 -30.18 -31.16 -19.96
C PRO A 466 -29.18 -30.01 -20.17
N TYR A 467 -28.71 -29.75 -21.40
CA TYR A 467 -27.76 -28.67 -21.66
C TYR A 467 -28.35 -27.27 -21.49
N VAL A 468 -29.62 -27.07 -21.84
CA VAL A 468 -30.37 -25.83 -21.58
C VAL A 468 -30.52 -25.58 -20.07
N LEU A 469 -30.91 -26.61 -19.30
CA LEU A 469 -31.09 -26.49 -17.85
C LEU A 469 -29.75 -26.33 -17.10
N MET A 470 -28.73 -27.05 -17.52
CA MET A 470 -27.36 -26.96 -17.00
C MET A 470 -26.75 -25.59 -17.29
N ALA A 471 -26.85 -25.09 -18.52
CA ALA A 471 -26.33 -23.78 -18.91
C ALA A 471 -27.01 -22.63 -18.15
N ALA A 472 -28.34 -22.65 -18.01
CA ALA A 472 -29.05 -21.61 -17.26
C ALA A 472 -28.72 -21.63 -15.75
N GLY A 473 -28.63 -22.81 -15.13
CA GLY A 473 -28.38 -22.96 -13.70
C GLY A 473 -26.92 -22.69 -13.29
N MET A 474 -25.96 -23.21 -14.06
CA MET A 474 -24.52 -23.07 -13.77
C MET A 474 -24.04 -21.62 -13.90
N THR A 475 -24.49 -20.92 -14.94
CA THR A 475 -24.01 -19.56 -15.22
C THR A 475 -24.57 -18.53 -14.25
N LEU A 476 -25.84 -18.68 -13.82
CA LEU A 476 -26.46 -17.78 -12.86
C LEU A 476 -25.92 -18.00 -11.44
N PHE A 477 -25.67 -19.26 -11.04
CA PHE A 477 -25.26 -19.57 -9.66
C PHE A 477 -23.76 -19.36 -9.42
N TYR A 478 -22.88 -19.76 -10.35
CA TYR A 478 -21.42 -19.78 -10.10
C TYR A 478 -20.76 -18.41 -10.17
N GLY A 479 -21.08 -17.64 -11.23
CA GLY A 479 -20.55 -16.30 -11.44
C GLY A 479 -21.02 -15.33 -10.37
N ILE A 480 -22.32 -15.34 -10.05
CA ILE A 480 -22.89 -14.48 -9.00
C ILE A 480 -22.35 -14.88 -7.62
N ALA A 481 -22.23 -16.17 -7.31
CA ALA A 481 -21.68 -16.62 -6.02
C ALA A 481 -20.20 -16.23 -5.86
N THR A 482 -19.39 -16.39 -6.91
CA THR A 482 -17.97 -16.04 -6.87
C THR A 482 -17.78 -14.53 -6.72
N LEU A 483 -18.53 -13.74 -7.49
CA LEU A 483 -18.46 -12.28 -7.38
C LEU A 483 -18.98 -11.79 -6.04
N ALA A 484 -20.13 -12.28 -5.57
CA ALA A 484 -20.68 -11.92 -4.27
C ALA A 484 -19.72 -12.28 -3.12
N ALA A 485 -19.07 -13.45 -3.19
CA ALA A 485 -18.07 -13.87 -2.22
C ALA A 485 -16.84 -12.95 -2.24
N MET A 486 -16.35 -12.56 -3.42
CA MET A 486 -15.19 -11.66 -3.55
C MET A 486 -15.52 -10.21 -3.13
N PHE A 487 -16.73 -9.73 -3.42
CA PHE A 487 -17.20 -8.41 -3.01
C PHE A 487 -17.62 -8.33 -1.54
N SER A 488 -17.80 -9.46 -0.85
CA SER A 488 -18.06 -9.49 0.60
C SER A 488 -16.88 -9.04 1.47
N GLY A 489 -15.71 -8.78 0.85
CA GLY A 489 -14.46 -8.47 1.55
C GLY A 489 -13.72 -9.72 2.04
N MET A 490 -14.21 -10.92 1.70
CA MET A 490 -13.51 -12.16 2.00
C MET A 490 -12.22 -12.29 1.17
N PRO A 491 -11.11 -12.79 1.76
CA PRO A 491 -9.90 -13.10 1.01
C PRO A 491 -10.16 -13.97 -0.21
N ILE A 492 -9.46 -13.68 -1.31
CA ILE A 492 -9.65 -14.35 -2.60
C ILE A 492 -9.53 -15.88 -2.48
N ALA A 493 -8.54 -16.39 -1.73
CA ALA A 493 -8.37 -17.83 -1.52
C ALA A 493 -9.62 -18.49 -0.92
N PHE A 494 -10.21 -17.88 0.12
CA PHE A 494 -11.42 -18.41 0.74
C PHE A 494 -12.66 -18.22 -0.13
N ALA A 495 -12.72 -17.15 -0.94
CA ALA A 495 -13.78 -16.99 -1.93
C ALA A 495 -13.78 -18.10 -2.97
N LEU A 496 -12.62 -18.37 -3.58
CA LEU A 496 -12.46 -19.44 -4.56
C LEU A 496 -12.74 -20.81 -3.95
N GLY A 497 -12.16 -21.09 -2.77
CA GLY A 497 -12.33 -22.36 -2.06
C GLY A 497 -13.77 -22.60 -1.61
N ALA A 498 -14.45 -21.60 -1.04
CA ALA A 498 -15.83 -21.72 -0.59
C ALA A 498 -16.78 -21.98 -1.77
N VAL A 499 -16.61 -21.26 -2.88
CA VAL A 499 -17.41 -21.51 -4.08
C VAL A 499 -17.14 -22.92 -4.61
N ALA A 500 -15.87 -23.34 -4.70
CA ALA A 500 -15.52 -24.67 -5.16
C ALA A 500 -16.19 -25.75 -4.31
N VAL A 501 -16.08 -25.68 -2.98
CA VAL A 501 -16.68 -26.66 -2.05
C VAL A 501 -18.21 -26.67 -2.13
N VAL A 502 -18.87 -25.50 -2.20
CA VAL A 502 -20.33 -25.43 -2.38
C VAL A 502 -20.76 -26.10 -3.68
N PHE A 503 -20.02 -25.89 -4.76
CA PHE A 503 -20.31 -26.52 -6.05
C PHE A 503 -20.04 -28.01 -6.04
N MET A 504 -18.99 -28.47 -5.37
CA MET A 504 -18.76 -29.90 -5.15
C MET A 504 -19.92 -30.53 -4.37
N ALA A 505 -20.42 -29.86 -3.33
CA ALA A 505 -21.51 -30.38 -2.50
C ALA A 505 -22.84 -30.50 -3.25
N ILE A 506 -23.10 -29.62 -4.23
CA ILE A 506 -24.36 -29.58 -4.97
C ILE A 506 -24.32 -30.45 -6.23
N TYR A 507 -23.20 -30.44 -6.96
CA TYR A 507 -23.13 -30.98 -8.32
C TYR A 507 -22.21 -32.20 -8.48
N MET A 508 -21.43 -32.54 -7.46
CA MET A 508 -20.55 -33.71 -7.49
C MET A 508 -21.04 -34.78 -6.50
N PRO A 509 -20.64 -36.06 -6.68
CA PRO A 509 -20.92 -37.10 -5.70
C PRO A 509 -20.43 -36.69 -4.30
N SER A 510 -21.14 -37.08 -3.24
CA SER A 510 -20.78 -36.70 -1.86
C SER A 510 -19.35 -37.13 -1.48
N ALA A 511 -18.86 -38.24 -2.04
CA ALA A 511 -17.48 -38.72 -1.87
C ALA A 511 -16.42 -37.75 -2.43
N SER A 512 -16.77 -36.86 -3.35
CA SER A 512 -15.85 -35.83 -3.87
C SER A 512 -15.55 -34.73 -2.85
N LEU A 513 -16.38 -34.58 -1.80
CA LEU A 513 -16.06 -33.67 -0.69
C LEU A 513 -14.92 -34.21 0.18
N ASP A 514 -14.76 -35.54 0.26
CA ASP A 514 -13.69 -36.18 1.03
C ASP A 514 -12.31 -35.92 0.40
N THR A 515 -12.25 -35.62 -0.90
CA THR A 515 -10.99 -35.35 -1.62
C THR A 515 -10.59 -33.88 -1.61
N VAL A 516 -11.39 -32.97 -1.02
CA VAL A 516 -11.10 -31.53 -1.04
C VAL A 516 -9.72 -31.23 -0.42
N THR A 517 -9.44 -31.78 0.75
CA THR A 517 -8.17 -31.56 1.46
C THR A 517 -6.99 -32.17 0.72
N GLN A 518 -7.18 -33.37 0.15
CA GLN A 518 -6.19 -34.05 -0.67
C GLN A 518 -5.86 -33.24 -1.93
N ASN A 519 -6.87 -32.78 -2.67
CA ASN A 519 -6.69 -31.97 -3.87
C ASN A 519 -5.95 -30.67 -3.57
N VAL A 520 -6.32 -29.95 -2.50
CA VAL A 520 -5.61 -28.71 -2.12
C VAL A 520 -4.15 -29.01 -1.76
N TYR A 521 -3.88 -30.11 -1.06
CA TYR A 521 -2.52 -30.49 -0.69
C TYR A 521 -1.68 -30.88 -1.91
N GLU A 522 -2.17 -31.78 -2.77
CA GLU A 522 -1.46 -32.26 -3.96
C GLU A 522 -1.10 -31.12 -4.92
N GLU A 523 -2.02 -30.18 -5.11
CA GLU A 523 -1.82 -29.01 -5.98
C GLU A 523 -0.78 -28.03 -5.39
N MET A 524 -0.76 -27.86 -4.07
CA MET A 524 0.27 -27.07 -3.39
C MET A 524 1.63 -27.78 -3.33
N ALA A 525 1.64 -29.11 -3.37
CA ALA A 525 2.82 -29.96 -3.28
C ALA A 525 3.58 -30.08 -4.63
N SER A 526 3.67 -28.98 -5.37
CA SER A 526 4.41 -28.92 -6.64
C SER A 526 5.85 -28.41 -6.44
N ILE A 527 6.81 -29.15 -7.00
CA ILE A 527 8.23 -28.78 -7.00
C ILE A 527 8.46 -27.43 -7.71
N THR A 528 7.62 -27.08 -8.69
CA THR A 528 7.75 -25.80 -9.38
C THR A 528 7.26 -24.64 -8.50
N LEU A 529 6.16 -24.85 -7.75
CA LEU A 529 5.62 -23.88 -6.80
C LEU A 529 6.54 -23.69 -5.57
N LEU A 530 7.37 -24.67 -5.22
CA LEU A 530 8.42 -24.57 -4.20
C LEU A 530 9.34 -23.36 -4.42
N SER A 531 9.54 -22.96 -5.68
CA SER A 531 10.37 -21.81 -6.03
C SER A 531 9.77 -20.47 -5.57
N ILE A 532 8.45 -20.38 -5.40
CA ILE A 532 7.75 -19.12 -5.11
C ILE A 532 8.15 -18.56 -3.74
N PRO A 533 8.00 -19.27 -2.60
CA PRO A 533 8.40 -18.73 -1.30
C PRO A 533 9.89 -18.38 -1.21
N LEU A 534 10.73 -19.14 -1.92
CA LEU A 534 12.20 -18.96 -1.91
C LEU A 534 12.63 -17.73 -2.73
N PHE A 535 11.98 -17.47 -3.88
CA PHE A 535 12.19 -16.22 -4.62
C PHE A 535 11.62 -15.01 -3.90
N ILE A 536 10.47 -15.15 -3.20
CA ILE A 536 9.94 -14.10 -2.33
C ILE A 536 10.93 -13.81 -1.20
N LEU A 537 11.54 -14.83 -0.58
CA LEU A 537 12.58 -14.64 0.44
C LEU A 537 13.75 -13.82 -0.09
N LYS A 538 14.28 -14.21 -1.25
CA LYS A 538 15.36 -13.50 -1.94
C LYS A 538 14.99 -12.03 -2.17
N GLY A 539 13.78 -11.77 -2.67
CA GLY A 539 13.29 -10.42 -2.94
C GLY A 539 13.04 -9.58 -1.68
N ALA A 540 12.43 -10.17 -0.67
CA ALA A 540 12.17 -9.53 0.62
C ALA A 540 13.47 -9.17 1.33
N ALA A 541 14.49 -10.03 1.26
CA ALA A 541 15.80 -9.76 1.83
C ALA A 541 16.38 -8.48 1.21
N ILE A 542 16.49 -8.45 -0.13
CA ILE A 542 17.07 -7.32 -0.88
C ILE A 542 16.23 -6.05 -0.69
N GLY A 543 14.90 -6.15 -0.75
CA GLY A 543 14.00 -5.00 -0.66
C GLY A 543 13.83 -4.37 0.71
N LYS A 544 14.13 -5.10 1.79
CA LYS A 544 14.16 -4.54 3.15
C LYS A 544 15.53 -3.98 3.54
N SER A 545 16.53 -4.09 2.65
CA SER A 545 17.88 -3.56 2.85
C SER A 545 18.08 -2.22 2.14
N ARG A 546 19.27 -1.61 2.32
CA ARG A 546 19.67 -0.38 1.60
C ARG A 546 20.10 -0.63 0.14
N ALA A 547 20.03 -1.88 -0.34
CA ALA A 547 20.37 -2.27 -1.71
C ALA A 547 19.71 -1.42 -2.80
N GLY A 548 18.41 -1.12 -2.67
CA GLY A 548 17.70 -0.30 -3.67
C GLY A 548 18.29 1.09 -3.85
N GLN A 549 18.72 1.74 -2.75
CA GLN A 549 19.37 3.05 -2.77
C GLN A 549 20.75 3.00 -3.43
N ASP A 550 21.51 1.94 -3.15
CA ASP A 550 22.84 1.72 -3.70
C ASP A 550 22.81 1.44 -5.20
N LEU A 551 21.88 0.58 -5.66
CA LEU A 551 21.64 0.32 -7.08
C LEU A 551 21.33 1.60 -7.84
N TYR A 552 20.39 2.39 -7.32
CA TYR A 552 20.00 3.65 -7.91
C TYR A 552 21.18 4.63 -8.02
N SER A 553 21.89 4.86 -6.92
CA SER A 553 22.99 5.83 -6.85
C SER A 553 24.11 5.49 -7.83
N ALA A 554 24.44 4.21 -7.96
CA ALA A 554 25.48 3.76 -8.86
C ALA A 554 25.08 3.82 -10.33
N LEU A 555 23.86 3.41 -10.69
CA LEU A 555 23.36 3.54 -12.07
C LEU A 555 23.29 5.01 -12.48
N HIS A 556 22.87 5.88 -11.57
CA HIS A 556 22.84 7.31 -11.80
C HIS A 556 24.24 7.89 -12.10
N ALA A 557 25.26 7.53 -11.31
CA ALA A 557 26.64 7.96 -11.54
C ALA A 557 27.17 7.55 -12.93
N TRP A 558 26.76 6.38 -13.44
CA TRP A 558 27.17 5.91 -14.77
C TRP A 558 26.38 6.56 -15.92
N LEU A 559 25.12 6.91 -15.67
CA LEU A 559 24.21 7.45 -16.69
C LEU A 559 24.14 8.99 -16.71
N HIS A 560 24.94 9.70 -15.92
CA HIS A 560 24.91 11.17 -15.83
C HIS A 560 25.09 11.90 -17.18
N LYS A 561 25.84 11.31 -18.14
CA LYS A 561 26.04 11.88 -19.49
C LYS A 561 24.83 11.72 -20.41
N VAL A 562 23.88 10.85 -20.08
CA VAL A 562 22.68 10.63 -20.88
C VAL A 562 21.68 11.74 -20.56
N PRO A 563 21.10 12.45 -21.57
CA PRO A 563 20.07 13.44 -21.31
C PRO A 563 18.88 12.79 -20.59
N GLY A 564 18.54 13.24 -19.38
CA GLY A 564 17.52 12.59 -18.55
C GLY A 564 18.03 11.35 -17.81
N GLY A 565 19.35 11.26 -17.60
CA GLY A 565 20.03 10.09 -17.03
C GLY A 565 19.48 9.62 -15.68
N LEU A 566 18.82 10.48 -14.91
CA LEU A 566 18.09 10.10 -13.69
C LEU A 566 16.86 9.23 -13.95
N GLY A 567 16.03 9.63 -14.91
CA GLY A 567 14.86 8.86 -15.31
C GLY A 567 15.27 7.52 -15.90
N VAL A 568 16.30 7.52 -16.76
CA VAL A 568 16.85 6.29 -17.35
C VAL A 568 17.46 5.39 -16.26
N ALA A 569 18.22 5.96 -15.32
CA ALA A 569 18.78 5.21 -14.18
C ALA A 569 17.69 4.58 -13.31
N ASN A 570 16.54 5.24 -13.11
CA ASN A 570 15.41 4.67 -12.39
C ASN A 570 14.79 3.48 -13.13
N VAL A 571 14.65 3.54 -14.46
CA VAL A 571 14.16 2.39 -15.25
C VAL A 571 15.10 1.21 -15.10
N PHE A 572 16.42 1.42 -15.22
CA PHE A 572 17.41 0.35 -15.05
C PHE A 572 17.47 -0.17 -13.61
N ALA A 573 17.36 0.70 -12.60
CA ALA A 573 17.34 0.30 -11.20
C ALA A 573 16.10 -0.54 -10.89
N CYS A 574 14.93 -0.11 -11.37
CA CYS A 574 13.70 -0.88 -11.32
C CYS A 574 13.87 -2.24 -12.03
N ALA A 575 14.43 -2.29 -13.24
CA ALA A 575 14.60 -3.54 -13.99
C ALA A 575 15.56 -4.53 -13.30
N LEU A 576 16.71 -4.05 -12.81
CA LEU A 576 17.68 -4.89 -12.11
C LEU A 576 17.13 -5.38 -10.77
N PHE A 577 16.41 -4.51 -10.05
CA PHE A 577 15.76 -4.88 -8.80
C PHE A 577 14.57 -5.82 -9.02
N ALA A 578 13.77 -5.58 -10.06
CA ALA A 578 12.67 -6.42 -10.51
C ALA A 578 13.14 -7.86 -10.75
N ALA A 579 14.22 -8.02 -11.50
CA ALA A 579 14.84 -9.33 -11.75
C ALA A 579 15.35 -10.01 -10.48
N MET A 580 15.62 -9.27 -9.40
CA MET A 580 16.01 -9.88 -8.12
C MET A 580 14.84 -10.21 -7.23
N ALA A 581 13.82 -9.36 -7.22
CA ALA A 581 12.70 -9.41 -6.28
C ALA A 581 11.50 -10.21 -6.77
N GLY A 582 11.30 -10.32 -8.09
CA GLY A 582 10.17 -11.04 -8.69
C GLY A 582 8.79 -10.51 -8.27
N SER A 583 8.74 -9.30 -7.69
CA SER A 583 7.55 -8.68 -7.11
C SER A 583 7.45 -7.20 -7.49
N SER A 584 6.38 -6.86 -8.19
CA SER A 584 6.13 -5.50 -8.68
C SER A 584 5.90 -4.48 -7.55
N PRO A 585 4.99 -4.73 -6.58
CA PRO A 585 4.79 -3.83 -5.44
C PRO A 585 6.06 -3.63 -4.60
N ALA A 586 6.82 -4.70 -4.37
CA ALA A 586 8.08 -4.63 -3.62
C ALA A 586 9.10 -3.73 -4.34
N THR A 587 9.18 -3.82 -5.66
CA THR A 587 10.07 -2.99 -6.49
C THR A 587 9.66 -1.51 -6.42
N CYS A 588 8.37 -1.19 -6.53
CA CYS A 588 7.87 0.17 -6.36
C CYS A 588 8.17 0.75 -4.99
N SER A 589 7.99 -0.04 -3.92
CA SER A 589 8.27 0.41 -2.55
C SER A 589 9.76 0.66 -2.32
N ALA A 590 10.61 -0.27 -2.76
CA ALA A 590 12.05 -0.20 -2.52
C ALA A 590 12.70 0.92 -3.32
N ILE A 591 12.52 0.92 -4.65
CA ILE A 591 13.14 1.92 -5.53
C ILE A 591 12.46 3.28 -5.39
N GLY A 592 11.14 3.32 -5.22
CA GLY A 592 10.41 4.59 -5.08
C GLY A 592 10.82 5.41 -3.87
N SER A 593 11.14 4.76 -2.74
CA SER A 593 11.54 5.45 -1.51
C SER A 593 12.80 6.29 -1.64
N ALA A 594 13.65 5.96 -2.62
CA ALA A 594 14.89 6.67 -2.92
C ALA A 594 14.80 7.48 -4.22
N GLY A 595 14.22 6.89 -5.26
CA GLY A 595 14.20 7.45 -6.61
C GLY A 595 13.24 8.62 -6.78
N ILE A 596 12.06 8.60 -6.15
CA ILE A 596 11.08 9.71 -6.29
C ILE A 596 11.61 10.99 -5.65
N PRO A 597 12.04 11.00 -4.38
CA PRO A 597 12.53 12.22 -3.74
C PRO A 597 13.74 12.82 -4.47
N GLU A 598 14.62 11.98 -4.99
CA GLU A 598 15.82 12.44 -5.70
C GLU A 598 15.50 13.04 -7.08
N MET A 599 14.53 12.47 -7.81
CA MET A 599 14.03 13.08 -9.05
C MET A 599 13.39 14.45 -8.78
N GLN A 600 12.58 14.57 -7.73
CA GLN A 600 11.92 15.83 -7.36
C GLN A 600 12.92 16.93 -6.98
N LYS A 601 13.97 16.59 -6.20
CA LYS A 601 15.05 17.54 -5.87
C LYS A 601 15.72 18.12 -7.11
N ARG A 602 15.77 17.36 -8.20
CA ARG A 602 16.40 17.75 -9.47
C ARG A 602 15.42 18.37 -10.46
N GLY A 603 14.22 18.73 -10.00
CA GLY A 603 13.25 19.50 -10.77
C GLY A 603 12.42 18.67 -11.75
N TYR A 604 12.43 17.33 -11.68
CA TYR A 604 11.50 16.51 -12.46
C TYR A 604 10.08 16.66 -11.90
N SER A 605 9.07 16.61 -12.79
CA SER A 605 7.68 16.64 -12.36
C SER A 605 7.31 15.43 -11.49
N GLY A 606 6.55 15.65 -10.41
CA GLY A 606 6.12 14.62 -9.46
C GLY A 606 5.39 13.47 -10.15
N GLY A 607 4.41 13.80 -11.00
CA GLY A 607 3.71 12.80 -11.83
C GLY A 607 4.64 11.94 -12.69
N PHE A 608 5.67 12.51 -13.32
CA PHE A 608 6.62 11.72 -14.11
C PHE A 608 7.51 10.83 -13.24
N ALA A 609 8.02 11.35 -12.11
CA ALA A 609 8.83 10.57 -11.16
C ALA A 609 8.04 9.40 -10.55
N ALA A 610 6.78 9.63 -10.20
CA ALA A 610 5.88 8.61 -9.71
C ALA A 610 5.53 7.59 -10.82
N GLY A 611 5.22 8.08 -12.02
CA GLY A 611 4.83 7.25 -13.16
C GLY A 611 5.94 6.32 -13.65
N ILE A 612 7.17 6.81 -13.76
CA ILE A 612 8.31 6.01 -14.26
C ILE A 612 8.71 4.90 -13.29
N ILE A 613 8.59 5.13 -11.98
CA ILE A 613 8.89 4.10 -10.97
C ILE A 613 7.72 3.13 -10.80
N ALA A 614 6.47 3.61 -10.90
CA ALA A 614 5.30 2.74 -10.94
C ALA A 614 5.38 1.76 -12.12
N ALA A 615 5.70 2.26 -13.32
CA ALA A 615 5.87 1.45 -14.53
C ALA A 615 7.16 0.61 -14.49
N GLY A 616 8.28 1.15 -14.02
CA GLY A 616 9.50 0.37 -13.86
C GLY A 616 9.30 -0.79 -12.88
N GLY A 617 8.50 -0.61 -11.84
CA GLY A 617 8.18 -1.67 -10.90
C GLY A 617 7.39 -2.84 -11.50
N THR A 618 6.57 -2.60 -12.53
CA THR A 618 5.82 -3.71 -13.17
C THR A 618 6.73 -4.74 -13.79
N LEU A 619 7.91 -4.33 -14.27
CA LEU A 619 8.94 -5.23 -14.81
C LEU A 619 9.29 -6.38 -13.86
N GLY A 620 9.00 -6.23 -12.55
CA GLY A 620 9.13 -7.29 -11.54
C GLY A 620 8.31 -8.53 -11.79
N ILE A 621 7.29 -8.47 -12.64
CA ILE A 621 6.50 -9.65 -13.04
C ILE A 621 6.87 -10.17 -14.43
N LEU A 622 7.68 -9.47 -15.22
CA LEU A 622 8.16 -9.93 -16.53
C LEU A 622 9.61 -10.41 -16.51
N LEU A 623 10.51 -9.70 -15.83
CA LEU A 623 11.94 -10.03 -15.79
C LEU A 623 12.21 -11.21 -14.84
N PRO A 624 12.95 -12.23 -15.27
CA PRO A 624 13.18 -13.42 -14.47
C PRO A 624 14.21 -13.21 -13.34
N PRO A 625 14.09 -13.95 -12.21
CA PRO A 625 12.95 -14.77 -11.78
C PRO A 625 11.65 -13.99 -11.53
N SER A 626 10.54 -14.49 -12.08
CA SER A 626 9.20 -13.88 -11.98
C SER A 626 8.16 -14.86 -11.42
N ILE A 627 7.42 -14.44 -10.39
CA ILE A 627 6.38 -15.27 -9.74
C ILE A 627 5.21 -15.52 -10.70
N THR A 628 4.78 -14.53 -11.48
CA THR A 628 3.71 -14.68 -12.46
C THR A 628 4.08 -15.64 -13.59
N MET A 629 5.34 -15.63 -14.03
CA MET A 629 5.82 -16.61 -15.02
C MET A 629 5.86 -18.02 -14.44
N ILE A 630 6.25 -18.20 -13.18
CA ILE A 630 6.16 -19.51 -12.50
C ILE A 630 4.71 -20.04 -12.55
N LEU A 631 3.75 -19.18 -12.22
CA LEU A 631 2.33 -19.57 -12.20
C LEU A 631 1.78 -19.86 -13.59
N PHE A 632 2.13 -19.05 -14.59
CA PHE A 632 1.73 -19.33 -15.96
C PHE A 632 2.35 -20.62 -16.48
N ALA A 633 3.62 -20.89 -16.18
CA ALA A 633 4.29 -22.15 -16.56
C ALA A 633 3.59 -23.36 -15.95
N VAL A 634 3.19 -23.29 -14.67
CA VAL A 634 2.42 -24.34 -14.00
C VAL A 634 1.03 -24.50 -14.65
N ALA A 635 0.29 -23.41 -14.83
CA ALA A 635 -1.06 -23.45 -15.39
C ALA A 635 -1.10 -23.87 -16.87
N ALA A 636 -0.04 -23.56 -17.62
CA ALA A 636 0.10 -23.92 -19.02
C ALA A 636 0.79 -25.27 -19.25
N GLU A 637 1.30 -25.90 -18.18
CA GLU A 637 2.13 -27.10 -18.21
C GLU A 637 3.34 -26.93 -19.16
N LYS A 638 3.98 -25.76 -19.13
CA LYS A 638 5.11 -25.40 -19.98
C LYS A 638 6.40 -25.24 -19.18
N SER A 639 7.53 -25.34 -19.88
CA SER A 639 8.85 -25.18 -19.27
C SER A 639 9.04 -23.79 -18.68
N LEU A 640 9.28 -23.74 -17.36
CA LEU A 640 9.58 -22.51 -16.63
C LEU A 640 10.83 -21.81 -17.16
N GLY A 641 11.91 -22.56 -17.41
CA GLY A 641 13.15 -22.00 -17.94
C GLY A 641 12.97 -21.34 -19.31
N ARG A 642 12.16 -21.95 -20.18
CA ARG A 642 11.84 -21.39 -21.50
C ARG A 642 11.09 -20.07 -21.38
N LEU A 643 10.10 -20.01 -20.47
CA LEU A 643 9.32 -18.81 -20.22
C LEU A 643 10.15 -17.67 -19.61
N PHE A 644 11.08 -18.00 -18.70
CA PHE A 644 12.03 -17.02 -18.16
C PHE A 644 12.92 -16.42 -19.25
N LEU A 645 13.48 -17.25 -20.16
CA LEU A 645 14.22 -16.74 -21.31
C LEU A 645 13.35 -15.87 -22.23
N ALA A 646 12.11 -16.30 -22.45
CA ALA A 646 11.16 -15.58 -23.29
C ALA A 646 10.81 -14.18 -22.74
N GLY A 647 10.91 -13.98 -21.42
CA GLY A 647 10.70 -12.69 -20.77
C GLY A 647 11.81 -11.66 -20.99
N ILE A 648 13.05 -12.11 -21.27
CA ILE A 648 14.21 -11.21 -21.33
C ILE A 648 14.11 -10.22 -22.50
N GLY A 649 13.83 -10.69 -23.71
CA GLY A 649 13.72 -9.83 -24.89
C GLY A 649 12.64 -8.75 -24.75
N PRO A 650 11.39 -9.12 -24.42
CA PRO A 650 10.30 -8.18 -24.13
C PRO A 650 10.58 -7.25 -22.95
N GLY A 651 11.26 -7.74 -21.91
CA GLY A 651 11.69 -6.91 -20.79
C GLY A 651 12.70 -5.85 -21.19
N LEU A 652 13.71 -6.20 -22.00
CA LEU A 652 14.67 -5.25 -22.58
C LEU A 652 13.99 -4.26 -23.53
N LEU A 653 12.98 -4.70 -24.29
CA LEU A 653 12.14 -3.83 -25.11
C LEU A 653 11.43 -2.78 -24.24
N LEU A 654 10.76 -3.18 -23.16
CA LEU A 654 10.09 -2.24 -22.26
C LEU A 654 11.07 -1.29 -21.55
N VAL A 655 12.20 -1.79 -21.05
CA VAL A 655 13.27 -0.96 -20.48
C VAL A 655 13.74 0.09 -21.48
N SER A 656 13.91 -0.30 -22.74
CA SER A 656 14.30 0.61 -23.81
C SER A 656 13.21 1.65 -24.09
N LEU A 657 11.95 1.24 -24.22
CA LEU A 657 10.82 2.13 -24.46
C LEU A 657 10.63 3.14 -23.33
N PHE A 658 10.71 2.69 -22.07
CA PHE A 658 10.60 3.55 -20.89
C PHE A 658 11.79 4.50 -20.79
N GLY A 659 13.00 4.02 -21.09
CA GLY A 659 14.21 4.84 -21.17
C GLY A 659 14.12 5.93 -22.25
N PHE A 660 13.68 5.58 -23.47
CA PHE A 660 13.48 6.56 -24.54
C PHE A 660 12.43 7.60 -24.18
N TYR A 661 11.32 7.18 -23.56
CA TYR A 661 10.31 8.11 -23.09
C TYR A 661 10.86 9.04 -21.99
N ALA A 662 11.71 8.54 -21.10
CA ALA A 662 12.36 9.34 -20.08
C ALA A 662 13.27 10.42 -20.67
N VAL A 663 14.10 10.05 -21.66
CA VAL A 663 14.94 11.00 -22.41
C VAL A 663 14.08 12.05 -23.12
N TYR A 664 13.00 11.62 -23.79
CA TYR A 664 12.07 12.52 -24.48
C TYR A 664 11.40 13.51 -23.51
N ARG A 665 10.93 13.03 -22.36
CA ARG A 665 10.29 13.86 -21.34
C ARG A 665 11.25 14.86 -20.73
N PHE A 666 12.46 14.42 -20.40
CA PHE A 666 13.52 15.30 -19.91
C PHE A 666 13.83 16.40 -20.91
N ARG A 667 14.02 16.08 -22.20
CA ARG A 667 14.30 17.11 -23.23
C ARG A 667 13.20 18.16 -23.32
N LYS A 668 11.94 17.75 -23.19
CA LYS A 668 10.78 18.66 -23.20
C LYS A 668 10.75 19.55 -21.96
N GLU A 669 10.95 18.99 -20.76
CA GLU A 669 10.98 19.75 -19.50
C GLU A 669 12.20 20.68 -19.43
N TYR A 670 13.36 20.23 -19.89
CA TYR A 670 14.59 21.02 -19.98
C TYR A 670 14.45 22.18 -20.97
N ALA A 671 13.88 21.95 -22.16
CA ALA A 671 13.65 23.03 -23.13
C ALA A 671 12.67 24.08 -22.59
N ALA A 672 11.59 23.66 -21.92
CA ALA A 672 10.66 24.57 -21.27
C ALA A 672 11.32 25.39 -20.15
N ALA A 673 12.14 24.74 -19.32
CA ALA A 673 12.91 25.41 -18.27
C ALA A 673 13.95 26.40 -18.84
N LYS A 674 14.59 26.06 -19.96
CA LYS A 674 15.55 26.94 -20.65
C LYS A 674 14.87 28.19 -21.21
N VAL A 675 13.71 28.04 -21.85
CA VAL A 675 12.92 29.18 -22.33
C VAL A 675 12.45 30.06 -21.17
N ALA A 676 12.01 29.46 -20.07
CA ALA A 676 11.62 30.21 -18.87
C ALA A 676 12.82 30.97 -18.27
N TYR A 677 14.00 30.35 -18.22
CA TYR A 677 15.23 30.99 -17.76
C TYR A 677 15.65 32.17 -18.67
N GLU A 678 15.60 31.98 -19.99
CA GLU A 678 15.92 33.03 -20.97
C GLU A 678 14.91 34.20 -20.92
N ALA A 679 13.64 33.94 -20.59
CA ALA A 679 12.59 34.96 -20.52
C ALA A 679 12.50 35.70 -19.18
N THR A 680 12.79 35.02 -18.06
CA THR A 680 12.51 35.54 -16.70
C THR A 680 13.70 35.48 -15.73
N GLY A 681 14.81 34.86 -16.11
CA GLY A 681 15.98 34.63 -15.25
C GLY A 681 15.78 33.58 -14.16
N ALA A 682 14.63 32.90 -14.10
CA ALA A 682 14.31 31.92 -13.08
C ALA A 682 15.12 30.62 -13.28
N THR A 683 16.01 30.32 -12.33
CA THR A 683 16.83 29.10 -12.35
C THR A 683 16.01 27.88 -11.91
N SER A 684 15.88 26.88 -12.78
CA SER A 684 15.29 25.58 -12.42
C SER A 684 16.38 24.56 -12.05
N PRO A 685 16.20 23.72 -11.02
CA PRO A 685 17.13 22.65 -10.67
C PRO A 685 17.44 21.68 -11.81
N ILE A 686 16.53 21.55 -12.79
CA ILE A 686 16.71 20.69 -13.97
C ILE A 686 17.80 21.18 -14.93
N LEU A 687 18.21 22.44 -14.80
CA LEU A 687 19.29 23.06 -15.59
C LEU A 687 20.68 22.83 -14.99
N ALA A 688 20.77 22.29 -13.77
CA ALA A 688 22.03 21.95 -13.13
C ALA A 688 22.68 20.74 -13.81
N HIS A 689 24.01 20.82 -14.02
CA HIS A 689 24.81 19.72 -14.55
C HIS A 689 25.58 19.06 -13.41
N ASP A 690 25.36 17.76 -13.22
CA ASP A 690 26.16 16.94 -12.31
C ASP A 690 27.32 16.30 -13.10
N ASP A 691 28.54 16.75 -12.83
CA ASP A 691 29.75 16.16 -13.39
C ASP A 691 30.30 15.11 -12.41
N PHE A 692 30.19 13.83 -12.76
CA PHE A 692 30.83 12.75 -12.01
C PHE A 692 32.20 12.44 -12.60
N THR A 693 33.23 12.42 -11.75
CA THR A 693 34.57 12.00 -12.14
C THR A 693 34.62 10.50 -12.43
N MET A 694 35.59 10.04 -13.24
CA MET A 694 35.76 8.61 -13.50
C MET A 694 36.02 7.81 -12.20
N ALA A 695 36.73 8.41 -11.24
CA ALA A 695 36.97 7.79 -9.93
C ALA A 695 35.66 7.53 -9.16
N GLU A 696 34.74 8.51 -9.11
CA GLU A 696 33.45 8.36 -8.44
C GLU A 696 32.55 7.30 -9.09
N ARG A 697 32.61 7.19 -10.43
CA ARG A 697 31.87 6.16 -11.17
C ARG A 697 32.33 4.75 -10.83
N PHE A 698 33.64 4.53 -10.82
CA PHE A 698 34.20 3.22 -10.46
C PHE A 698 34.01 2.90 -8.97
N ASN A 699 34.05 3.91 -8.09
CA ASN A 699 33.77 3.73 -6.66
C ASN A 699 32.31 3.33 -6.36
N ALA A 700 31.37 3.61 -7.26
CA ALA A 700 29.99 3.18 -7.11
C ALA A 700 29.73 1.72 -7.57
N LEU A 701 30.61 1.17 -8.43
CA LEU A 701 30.45 -0.15 -9.03
C LEU A 701 30.46 -1.31 -8.02
N PRO A 702 31.33 -1.32 -6.97
CA PRO A 702 31.32 -2.34 -5.93
C PRO A 702 29.99 -2.45 -5.18
N ARG A 703 29.13 -1.43 -5.21
CA ARG A 703 27.82 -1.47 -4.56
C ARG A 703 26.75 -2.22 -5.36
N VAL A 704 26.92 -2.33 -6.68
CA VAL A 704 25.96 -3.00 -7.59
C VAL A 704 26.43 -4.39 -7.98
N LEU A 705 27.76 -4.58 -8.06
CA LEU A 705 28.37 -5.81 -8.54
C LEU A 705 27.89 -7.07 -7.77
N PRO A 706 27.74 -7.07 -6.43
CA PRO A 706 27.24 -8.23 -5.68
C PRO A 706 25.84 -8.68 -6.14
N PHE A 707 24.97 -7.73 -6.47
CA PHE A 707 23.61 -7.98 -6.94
C PHE A 707 23.58 -8.52 -8.37
N ILE A 708 24.41 -7.96 -9.25
CA ILE A 708 24.58 -8.48 -10.62
C ILE A 708 25.15 -9.89 -10.58
N ILE A 709 26.18 -10.15 -9.77
CA ILE A 709 26.77 -11.48 -9.59
C ILE A 709 25.73 -12.47 -9.07
N LEU A 710 24.91 -12.08 -8.09
CA LEU A 710 23.84 -12.93 -7.59
C LEU A 710 22.81 -13.26 -8.68
N LEU A 711 22.41 -12.27 -9.49
CA LEU A 711 21.44 -12.46 -10.58
C LEU A 711 22.02 -13.35 -11.68
N THR A 712 23.20 -13.03 -12.21
CA THR A 712 23.83 -13.79 -13.29
C THR A 712 24.25 -15.17 -12.82
N GLY A 713 24.74 -15.33 -11.59
CA GLY A 713 25.06 -16.63 -11.00
C GLY A 713 23.85 -17.55 -10.93
N VAL A 714 22.69 -17.02 -10.49
CA VAL A 714 21.41 -17.74 -10.49
C VAL A 714 20.99 -18.15 -11.92
N MET A 715 21.12 -17.25 -12.90
CA MET A 715 20.80 -17.58 -14.30
C MET A 715 21.75 -18.62 -14.91
N ILE A 716 23.05 -18.51 -14.65
CA ILE A 716 24.05 -19.48 -15.12
C ILE A 716 23.81 -20.85 -14.48
N ALA A 717 23.48 -20.91 -13.19
CA ALA A 717 23.17 -22.17 -12.52
C ALA A 717 21.95 -22.85 -13.15
N LEU A 718 20.90 -22.07 -13.43
CA LEU A 718 19.67 -22.57 -14.03
C LEU A 718 19.85 -23.06 -15.47
N TYR A 719 20.43 -22.23 -16.35
CA TYR A 719 20.53 -22.55 -17.78
C TYR A 719 21.75 -23.40 -18.14
N GLY A 720 22.80 -23.36 -17.30
CA GLY A 720 23.93 -24.29 -17.41
C GLY A 720 23.57 -25.71 -16.96
N GLY A 721 22.34 -25.95 -16.47
CA GLY A 721 21.89 -27.25 -15.99
C GLY A 721 22.52 -27.68 -14.66
N TYR A 722 23.16 -26.76 -13.94
CA TYR A 722 23.79 -27.03 -12.65
C TYR A 722 22.76 -27.15 -11.52
N ALA A 723 21.65 -26.41 -11.61
CA ALA A 723 20.59 -26.40 -10.63
C ALA A 723 19.20 -26.27 -11.27
N THR A 724 18.19 -26.88 -10.67
CA THR A 724 16.78 -26.71 -11.05
C THR A 724 16.26 -25.31 -10.63
N PRO A 725 15.09 -24.85 -11.12
CA PRO A 725 14.52 -23.56 -10.70
C PRO A 725 14.34 -23.43 -9.18
N SER A 726 13.85 -24.49 -8.52
CA SER A 726 13.62 -24.53 -7.07
C SER A 726 14.94 -24.49 -6.29
N GLU A 727 15.93 -25.26 -6.73
CA GLU A 727 17.29 -25.26 -6.18
C GLU A 727 17.96 -23.90 -6.32
N THR A 728 17.82 -23.28 -7.49
CA THR A 728 18.34 -21.94 -7.77
C THR A 728 17.65 -20.89 -6.91
N ALA A 729 16.35 -21.05 -6.63
CA ALA A 729 15.61 -20.18 -5.72
C ALA A 729 16.11 -20.34 -4.27
N GLY A 730 16.31 -21.56 -3.80
CA GLY A 730 16.85 -21.86 -2.46
C GLY A 730 18.26 -21.32 -2.25
N LEU A 731 19.17 -21.62 -3.19
CA LEU A 731 20.53 -21.10 -3.19
C LEU A 731 20.54 -19.57 -3.31
N GLY A 732 19.73 -19.00 -4.20
CA GLY A 732 19.62 -17.56 -4.39
C GLY A 732 19.08 -16.84 -3.16
N GLY A 733 18.11 -17.42 -2.44
CA GLY A 733 17.59 -16.89 -1.18
C GLY A 733 18.64 -16.92 -0.07
N LEU A 734 19.38 -18.02 0.07
CA LEU A 734 20.44 -18.15 1.06
C LEU A 734 21.60 -17.18 0.77
N LEU A 735 22.03 -17.10 -0.49
CA LEU A 735 23.06 -16.15 -0.92
C LEU A 735 22.62 -14.69 -0.75
N ALA A 736 21.35 -14.36 -0.97
CA ALA A 736 20.82 -13.03 -0.72
C ALA A 736 20.87 -12.65 0.77
N LEU A 737 20.47 -13.58 1.66
CA LEU A 737 20.58 -13.37 3.11
C LEU A 737 22.04 -13.18 3.55
N LEU A 738 22.96 -14.02 3.05
CA LEU A 738 24.39 -13.89 3.33
C LEU A 738 24.96 -12.57 2.82
N LEU A 739 24.63 -12.19 1.59
CA LEU A 739 25.08 -10.94 0.97
C LEU A 739 24.66 -9.74 1.81
N ILE A 740 23.42 -9.74 2.31
CA ILE A 740 22.89 -8.63 3.09
C ILE A 740 23.44 -8.61 4.51
N ALA A 741 23.66 -9.78 5.12
CA ALA A 741 24.36 -9.88 6.39
C ALA A 741 25.79 -9.31 6.30
N LEU A 742 26.54 -9.69 5.25
CA LEU A 742 27.93 -9.26 5.04
C LEU A 742 28.06 -7.78 4.69
N ILE A 743 27.22 -7.26 3.79
CA ILE A 743 27.34 -5.88 3.28
C ILE A 743 26.67 -4.87 4.22
N TYR A 744 25.50 -5.21 4.78
CA TYR A 744 24.68 -4.27 5.55
C TYR A 744 24.66 -4.53 7.06
N GLY A 745 25.38 -5.55 7.55
CA GLY A 745 25.49 -5.83 8.98
C GLY A 745 24.23 -6.41 9.63
N VAL A 746 23.36 -7.05 8.83
CA VAL A 746 22.09 -7.64 9.28
C VAL A 746 22.35 -9.02 9.90
N TRP A 747 22.88 -9.05 11.13
CA TRP A 747 23.27 -10.29 11.83
C TRP A 747 22.31 -10.71 12.96
N LYS A 748 21.46 -9.81 13.46
CA LYS A 748 20.62 -10.10 14.62
C LYS A 748 19.31 -10.76 14.18
N PRO A 749 18.76 -11.71 14.98
CA PRO A 749 17.44 -12.28 14.72
C PRO A 749 16.32 -11.23 14.61
N ALA A 750 16.45 -10.10 15.32
CA ALA A 750 15.54 -8.97 15.23
C ALA A 750 15.55 -8.30 13.84
N ASP A 751 16.70 -8.27 13.15
CA ASP A 751 16.83 -7.67 11.82
C ASP A 751 16.35 -8.62 10.70
N LEU A 752 16.38 -9.93 10.96
CA LEU A 752 15.85 -10.97 10.05
C LEU A 752 14.33 -11.13 10.16
N SER A 753 13.75 -10.86 11.32
CA SER A 753 12.32 -11.02 11.59
C SER A 753 11.42 -10.28 10.58
N PRO A 754 11.69 -9.02 10.19
CA PRO A 754 10.92 -8.33 9.15
C PRO A 754 11.00 -8.99 7.77
N ILE A 755 12.16 -9.55 7.39
CA ILE A 755 12.36 -10.23 6.10
C ILE A 755 11.54 -11.52 6.07
N LEU A 756 11.70 -12.35 7.11
CA LEU A 756 11.04 -13.66 7.21
C LEU A 756 9.53 -13.50 7.38
N THR A 757 9.07 -12.55 8.19
CA THR A 757 7.63 -12.30 8.39
C THR A 757 6.97 -11.75 7.10
N SER A 758 7.65 -10.87 6.36
CA SER A 758 7.17 -10.40 5.05
C SER A 758 7.07 -11.55 4.05
N THR A 759 8.10 -12.41 4.04
CA THR A 759 8.15 -13.58 3.16
C THR A 759 7.02 -14.55 3.45
N ILE A 760 6.84 -14.94 4.72
CA ILE A 760 5.77 -15.84 5.17
C ILE A 760 4.40 -15.26 4.79
N ARG A 761 4.18 -13.97 4.99
CA ARG A 761 2.90 -13.34 4.65
C ARG A 761 2.61 -13.45 3.15
N GLU A 762 3.55 -13.04 2.31
CA GLU A 762 3.39 -13.06 0.86
C GLU A 762 3.30 -14.50 0.32
N SER A 763 4.17 -15.40 0.78
CA SER A 763 4.18 -16.79 0.36
C SER A 763 2.91 -17.52 0.75
N THR A 764 2.45 -17.36 2.00
CA THR A 764 1.24 -18.05 2.49
C THR A 764 0.00 -17.53 1.80
N MET A 765 -0.08 -16.22 1.56
CA MET A 765 -1.17 -15.65 0.78
C MET A 765 -1.21 -16.26 -0.64
N LEU A 766 -0.08 -16.28 -1.34
CA LEU A 766 -0.01 -16.80 -2.71
C LEU A 766 -0.25 -18.31 -2.76
N MET A 767 0.37 -19.09 -1.89
CA MET A 767 0.20 -20.54 -1.84
C MET A 767 -1.23 -20.95 -1.49
N MET A 768 -1.92 -20.22 -0.61
CA MET A 768 -3.35 -20.46 -0.34
C MET A 768 -4.24 -20.08 -1.52
N ILE A 769 -3.93 -18.99 -2.24
CA ILE A 769 -4.64 -18.64 -3.48
C ILE A 769 -4.43 -19.75 -4.51
N ILE A 770 -3.22 -20.28 -4.64
CA ILE A 770 -2.89 -21.34 -5.59
C ILE A 770 -3.67 -22.62 -5.26
N GLY A 771 -3.59 -23.12 -4.02
CA GLY A 771 -4.30 -24.34 -3.63
C GLY A 771 -5.82 -24.23 -3.81
N MET A 772 -6.43 -23.11 -3.42
CA MET A 772 -7.87 -22.91 -3.56
C MET A 772 -8.31 -22.61 -5.00
N SER A 773 -7.47 -21.95 -5.80
CA SER A 773 -7.75 -21.68 -7.21
C SER A 773 -7.61 -22.93 -8.07
N LEU A 774 -6.71 -23.85 -7.71
CA LEU A 774 -6.57 -25.13 -8.40
C LEU A 774 -7.72 -26.08 -8.02
N LEU A 775 -8.17 -26.08 -6.76
CA LEU A 775 -9.43 -26.73 -6.39
C LEU A 775 -10.63 -26.16 -7.19
N TYR A 776 -10.72 -24.84 -7.32
CA TYR A 776 -11.72 -24.19 -8.17
C TYR A 776 -11.59 -24.63 -9.64
N SER A 777 -10.37 -24.70 -10.17
CA SER A 777 -10.09 -25.14 -11.54
C SER A 777 -10.45 -26.62 -11.78
N TYR A 778 -10.22 -27.47 -10.79
CA TYR A 778 -10.63 -28.87 -10.79
C TYR A 778 -12.15 -28.99 -10.92
N VAL A 779 -12.92 -28.23 -10.12
CA VAL A 779 -14.39 -28.20 -10.21
C VAL A 779 -14.85 -27.69 -11.57
N MET A 780 -14.22 -26.64 -12.11
CA MET A 780 -14.53 -26.11 -13.45
C MET A 780 -14.30 -27.12 -14.56
N SER A 781 -13.22 -27.90 -14.45
CA SER A 781 -12.89 -28.97 -15.38
C SER A 781 -13.88 -30.13 -15.27
N TYR A 782 -14.19 -30.57 -14.04
CA TYR A 782 -15.16 -31.64 -13.79
C TYR A 782 -16.55 -31.31 -14.34
N LEU A 783 -17.01 -30.07 -14.14
CA LEU A 783 -18.28 -29.58 -14.65
C LEU A 783 -18.25 -29.25 -16.15
N THR A 784 -17.11 -29.47 -16.83
CA THR A 784 -16.90 -29.20 -18.27
C THR A 784 -17.12 -27.75 -18.69
N ILE A 785 -17.12 -26.81 -17.74
CA ILE A 785 -17.39 -25.39 -18.00
C ILE A 785 -16.27 -24.79 -18.85
N SER A 786 -15.02 -25.07 -18.49
CA SER A 786 -13.84 -24.61 -19.24
C SER A 786 -13.79 -25.17 -20.67
N GLN A 787 -14.10 -26.46 -20.83
CA GLN A 787 -14.09 -27.12 -22.14
C GLN A 787 -15.24 -26.64 -23.04
N SER A 788 -16.42 -26.43 -22.48
CA SER A 788 -17.59 -25.90 -23.19
C SER A 788 -17.35 -24.46 -23.66
N ALA A 789 -16.71 -23.63 -22.83
CA ALA A 789 -16.33 -22.28 -23.20
C ALA A 789 -15.28 -22.25 -24.31
N ALA A 790 -14.26 -23.11 -24.22
CA ALA A 790 -13.26 -23.28 -25.27
C ALA A 790 -13.89 -23.71 -26.60
N ASN A 791 -14.76 -24.72 -26.58
CA ASN A 791 -15.45 -25.22 -27.76
C ASN A 791 -16.36 -24.16 -28.37
N ALA A 792 -17.09 -23.40 -27.55
CA ALA A 792 -17.92 -22.30 -28.03
C ALA A 792 -17.08 -21.21 -28.72
N ILE A 793 -15.92 -20.87 -28.18
CA ILE A 793 -14.99 -19.91 -28.79
C ILE A 793 -14.44 -20.43 -30.13
N VAL A 794 -14.08 -21.71 -30.20
CA VAL A 794 -13.61 -22.36 -31.43
C VAL A 794 -14.73 -22.42 -32.48
N ALA A 795 -15.97 -22.70 -32.06
CA ALA A 795 -17.15 -22.75 -32.94
C ALA A 795 -17.48 -21.39 -33.57
N MET A 796 -17.09 -20.27 -32.93
CA MET A 796 -17.21 -18.94 -33.53
C MET A 796 -16.43 -18.79 -34.84
N GLN A 797 -15.44 -19.67 -35.09
CA GLN A 797 -14.44 -19.54 -36.15
C GLN A 797 -13.79 -18.15 -36.18
N LEU A 798 -13.55 -17.56 -35.01
CA LEU A 798 -12.94 -16.23 -34.93
C LEU A 798 -11.57 -16.24 -35.62
N PRO A 799 -11.26 -15.21 -36.42
CA PRO A 799 -9.90 -14.98 -36.88
C PRO A 799 -8.94 -14.96 -35.69
N LYS A 800 -7.76 -15.57 -35.88
CA LYS A 800 -6.72 -15.72 -34.86
C LYS A 800 -6.49 -14.45 -34.03
N TRP A 801 -6.45 -13.28 -34.67
CA TRP A 801 -6.21 -11.99 -34.02
C TRP A 801 -7.41 -11.41 -33.28
N GLU A 802 -8.64 -11.71 -33.72
CA GLU A 802 -9.86 -11.29 -33.01
C GLU A 802 -10.04 -12.10 -31.72
N LEU A 803 -9.76 -13.41 -31.77
CA LEU A 803 -9.71 -14.27 -30.60
C LEU A 803 -8.71 -13.72 -29.57
N LEU A 804 -7.49 -13.39 -30.01
CA LEU A 804 -6.47 -12.81 -29.15
C LEU A 804 -6.92 -11.48 -28.57
N ALA A 805 -7.47 -10.57 -29.38
CA ALA A 805 -7.93 -9.26 -28.92
C ALA A 805 -9.04 -9.38 -27.85
N ALA A 806 -9.98 -10.32 -28.02
CA ALA A 806 -11.03 -10.59 -27.05
C ALA A 806 -10.45 -11.11 -25.71
N ILE A 807 -9.51 -12.06 -25.77
CA ILE A 807 -8.84 -12.61 -24.58
C ILE A 807 -8.03 -11.52 -23.86
N LEU A 808 -7.22 -10.75 -24.58
CA LEU A 808 -6.43 -9.67 -23.96
C LEU A 808 -7.33 -8.58 -23.37
N GLY A 809 -8.42 -8.21 -24.06
CA GLY A 809 -9.41 -7.28 -23.52
C GLY A 809 -10.05 -7.78 -22.22
N MET A 810 -10.40 -9.06 -22.16
CA MET A 810 -10.88 -9.70 -20.93
C MET A 810 -9.82 -9.64 -19.82
N VAL A 811 -8.56 -9.98 -20.11
CA VAL A 811 -7.47 -9.95 -19.12
C VAL A 811 -7.21 -8.52 -18.60
N ILE A 812 -7.30 -7.49 -19.45
CA ILE A 812 -7.22 -6.08 -19.04
C ILE A 812 -8.31 -5.75 -18.02
N VAL A 813 -9.56 -6.13 -18.34
CA VAL A 813 -10.72 -5.86 -17.47
C VAL A 813 -10.57 -6.60 -16.13
N LEU A 814 -10.05 -7.82 -16.11
CA LEU A 814 -9.78 -8.53 -14.86
C LEU A 814 -8.60 -7.93 -14.08
N GLY A 815 -7.57 -7.46 -14.79
CA GLY A 815 -6.39 -6.77 -14.25
C GLY A 815 -6.71 -5.52 -13.43
N PHE A 816 -7.87 -4.92 -13.68
CA PHE A 816 -8.38 -3.78 -12.92
C PHE A 816 -8.80 -4.11 -11.50
N PHE A 817 -9.10 -5.38 -11.18
CA PHE A 817 -9.67 -5.78 -9.89
C PHE A 817 -8.85 -6.86 -9.19
N LEU A 818 -8.19 -7.71 -9.97
CA LEU A 818 -7.56 -8.92 -9.48
C LEU A 818 -6.03 -8.82 -9.60
N PRO A 819 -5.29 -9.38 -8.63
CA PRO A 819 -3.85 -9.53 -8.78
C PRO A 819 -3.55 -10.53 -9.92
N PRO A 820 -2.41 -10.37 -10.63
CA PRO A 820 -2.03 -11.22 -11.76
C PRO A 820 -2.11 -12.72 -11.48
N VAL A 821 -1.74 -13.13 -10.26
CA VAL A 821 -1.79 -14.53 -9.81
C VAL A 821 -3.21 -15.12 -9.91
N SER A 822 -4.22 -14.39 -9.43
CA SER A 822 -5.60 -14.83 -9.48
C SER A 822 -6.12 -14.90 -10.92
N ILE A 823 -5.70 -13.97 -11.77
CA ILE A 823 -6.12 -13.93 -13.17
C ILE A 823 -5.60 -15.15 -13.92
N ILE A 824 -4.30 -15.45 -13.80
CA ILE A 824 -3.69 -16.60 -14.47
C ILE A 824 -4.42 -17.89 -14.07
N LEU A 825 -4.51 -18.17 -12.76
CA LEU A 825 -5.03 -19.46 -12.30
C LEU A 825 -6.53 -19.61 -12.58
N MET A 826 -7.31 -18.54 -12.52
CA MET A 826 -8.75 -18.58 -12.80
C MET A 826 -9.05 -18.69 -14.31
N THR A 827 -8.25 -18.04 -15.16
CA THR A 827 -8.55 -17.93 -16.60
C THR A 827 -7.80 -18.92 -17.46
N ALA A 828 -6.63 -19.42 -17.04
CA ALA A 828 -5.80 -20.35 -17.81
C ALA A 828 -6.58 -21.58 -18.33
N PRO A 829 -7.40 -22.27 -17.50
CA PRO A 829 -8.17 -23.43 -17.98
C PRO A 829 -9.16 -23.08 -19.10
N ILE A 830 -9.61 -21.82 -19.16
CA ILE A 830 -10.60 -21.33 -20.12
C ILE A 830 -9.92 -20.81 -21.40
N ILE A 831 -8.81 -20.07 -21.25
CA ILE A 831 -8.16 -19.37 -22.38
C ILE A 831 -7.16 -20.26 -23.13
N LEU A 832 -6.49 -21.20 -22.46
CA LEU A 832 -5.42 -21.98 -23.09
C LEU A 832 -5.91 -22.95 -24.17
N PRO A 833 -7.02 -23.71 -23.98
CA PRO A 833 -7.49 -24.62 -25.02
C PRO A 833 -7.81 -23.93 -26.37
N PRO A 834 -8.56 -22.81 -26.45
CA PRO A 834 -8.83 -22.16 -27.74
C PRO A 834 -7.57 -21.52 -28.35
N LEU A 835 -6.61 -21.06 -27.53
CA LEU A 835 -5.33 -20.55 -28.04
C LEU A 835 -4.48 -21.64 -28.68
N ARG A 836 -4.43 -22.83 -28.07
CA ARG A 836 -3.76 -24.01 -28.64
C ARG A 836 -4.42 -24.42 -29.96
N ALA A 837 -5.75 -24.46 -30.00
CA ALA A 837 -6.51 -24.78 -31.22
C ALA A 837 -6.25 -23.77 -32.36
N ALA A 838 -6.08 -22.49 -32.04
CA ALA A 838 -5.74 -21.44 -33.01
C ALA A 838 -4.24 -21.41 -33.40
N GLY A 839 -3.43 -22.34 -32.88
CA GLY A 839 -2.01 -22.45 -33.17
C GLY A 839 -1.19 -21.25 -32.64
N PHE A 840 -1.56 -20.70 -31.49
CA PHE A 840 -0.71 -19.75 -30.79
C PHE A 840 0.40 -20.46 -30.03
N ASP A 841 1.59 -19.87 -30.07
CA ASP A 841 2.67 -20.24 -29.17
C ASP A 841 2.30 -19.81 -27.74
N ILE A 842 2.27 -20.78 -26.83
CA ILE A 842 1.81 -20.58 -25.45
C ILE A 842 2.85 -19.85 -24.60
N ILE A 843 4.14 -19.99 -24.91
CA ILE A 843 5.22 -19.24 -24.24
C ILE A 843 5.13 -17.76 -24.60
N TRP A 844 5.00 -17.46 -25.90
CA TRP A 844 4.78 -16.11 -26.38
C TRP A 844 3.51 -15.50 -25.78
N PHE A 845 2.41 -16.26 -25.75
CA PHE A 845 1.18 -15.80 -25.12
C PHE A 845 1.37 -15.52 -23.62
N GLY A 846 2.11 -16.36 -22.91
CA GLY A 846 2.46 -16.15 -21.50
C GLY A 846 3.19 -14.82 -21.27
N VAL A 847 4.14 -14.46 -22.14
CA VAL A 847 4.79 -13.14 -22.09
C VAL A 847 3.79 -12.01 -22.37
N VAL A 848 2.98 -12.12 -23.43
CA VAL A 848 1.98 -11.09 -23.78
C VAL A 848 0.98 -10.89 -22.64
N MET A 849 0.45 -11.98 -22.10
CA MET A 849 -0.45 -11.98 -20.95
C MET A 849 0.21 -11.29 -19.75
N THR A 850 1.49 -11.56 -19.50
CA THR A 850 2.26 -10.93 -18.41
C THR A 850 2.34 -9.42 -18.57
N ILE A 851 2.67 -8.92 -19.77
CA ILE A 851 2.72 -7.47 -20.05
C ILE A 851 1.33 -6.83 -19.93
N VAL A 852 0.28 -7.52 -20.35
CA VAL A 852 -1.09 -7.02 -20.18
C VAL A 852 -1.47 -6.94 -18.70
N MET A 853 -1.04 -7.90 -17.89
CA MET A 853 -1.22 -7.83 -16.43
C MET A 853 -0.37 -6.73 -15.78
N GLU A 854 0.81 -6.42 -16.32
CA GLU A 854 1.61 -5.27 -15.89
C GLU A 854 0.82 -3.96 -16.03
N MET A 855 0.12 -3.79 -17.15
CA MET A 855 -0.74 -2.62 -17.38
C MET A 855 -1.80 -2.50 -16.29
N GLY A 856 -2.40 -3.61 -15.85
CA GLY A 856 -3.37 -3.64 -14.75
C GLY A 856 -2.80 -3.16 -13.40
N LEU A 857 -1.49 -3.34 -13.16
CA LEU A 857 -0.83 -2.90 -11.92
C LEU A 857 -0.58 -1.38 -11.86
N ILE A 858 -0.64 -0.68 -13.01
CA ILE A 858 -0.37 0.77 -13.10
C ILE A 858 -1.51 1.56 -13.74
N HIS A 859 -2.66 0.93 -13.96
CA HIS A 859 -3.87 1.56 -14.50
C HIS A 859 -5.02 1.51 -13.48
N PRO A 860 -5.78 2.62 -13.29
CA PRO A 860 -6.99 2.60 -12.47
C PRO A 860 -8.02 1.56 -12.96
N PRO A 861 -8.86 0.95 -12.11
CA PRO A 861 -9.11 1.24 -10.72
C PRO A 861 -7.99 0.75 -9.77
N VAL A 862 -7.73 -0.56 -9.62
CA VAL A 862 -6.89 -1.04 -8.50
C VAL A 862 -5.42 -0.65 -8.59
N GLY A 863 -4.80 -0.63 -9.77
CA GLY A 863 -3.43 -0.17 -10.01
C GLY A 863 -2.49 -0.27 -8.81
N LEU A 864 -2.21 -1.47 -8.30
CA LEU A 864 -1.56 -1.68 -6.99
C LEU A 864 -0.27 -0.87 -6.83
N ASN A 865 0.51 -0.70 -7.91
CA ASN A 865 1.72 0.10 -7.89
C ASN A 865 1.44 1.59 -7.68
N ILE A 866 0.33 2.12 -8.20
CA ILE A 866 -0.11 3.51 -7.97
C ILE A 866 -0.30 3.76 -6.47
N PHE A 867 -0.92 2.82 -5.76
CA PHE A 867 -1.15 2.92 -4.31
C PHE A 867 0.14 2.77 -3.50
N VAL A 868 1.02 1.85 -3.90
CA VAL A 868 2.34 1.71 -3.29
C VAL A 868 3.13 3.01 -3.44
N ILE A 869 3.14 3.59 -4.65
CA ILE A 869 3.83 4.85 -4.92
C ILE A 869 3.21 6.01 -4.16
N ARG A 870 1.88 6.05 -4.01
CA ARG A 870 1.20 7.03 -3.17
C ARG A 870 1.59 6.92 -1.69
N ASN A 871 1.84 5.71 -1.18
CA ASN A 871 2.33 5.51 0.18
C ASN A 871 3.80 5.92 0.33
N VAL A 872 4.59 5.76 -0.73
CA VAL A 872 6.01 6.12 -0.77
C VAL A 872 6.22 7.65 -0.89
N ALA A 873 5.44 8.32 -1.74
CA ALA A 873 5.52 9.75 -2.00
C ALA A 873 4.14 10.42 -1.76
N PRO A 874 3.75 10.62 -0.48
CA PRO A 874 2.45 11.17 -0.12
C PRO A 874 2.27 12.66 -0.49
N ASP A 875 3.34 13.32 -0.88
CA ASP A 875 3.36 14.68 -1.40
C ASP A 875 2.86 14.79 -2.86
N ILE A 876 2.93 13.71 -3.65
CA ILE A 876 2.46 13.70 -5.05
C ILE A 876 0.98 13.31 -5.09
N PRO A 877 0.06 14.20 -5.54
CA PRO A 877 -1.37 13.89 -5.60
C PRO A 877 -1.64 12.62 -6.41
N LEU A 878 -2.60 11.80 -5.97
CA LEU A 878 -2.94 10.55 -6.66
C LEU A 878 -3.29 10.77 -8.14
N SER A 879 -3.97 11.87 -8.46
CA SER A 879 -4.26 12.25 -9.85
C SER A 879 -3.00 12.43 -10.68
N GLU A 880 -1.96 13.04 -10.13
CA GLU A 880 -0.65 13.17 -10.79
C GLU A 880 0.03 11.82 -10.99
N VAL A 881 -0.07 10.90 -10.03
CA VAL A 881 0.47 9.54 -10.18
C VAL A 881 -0.26 8.81 -11.32
N ILE A 882 -1.60 8.88 -11.36
CA ILE A 882 -2.42 8.23 -12.41
C ILE A 882 -2.10 8.78 -13.80
N TRP A 883 -2.09 10.10 -13.96
CA TRP A 883 -1.74 10.71 -15.25
C TRP A 883 -0.27 10.51 -15.60
N GLY A 884 0.58 10.35 -14.59
CA GLY A 884 1.98 9.98 -14.72
C GLY A 884 2.21 8.58 -15.27
N THR A 885 1.37 7.60 -14.92
CA THR A 885 1.50 6.20 -15.41
C THR A 885 0.92 5.98 -16.79
N LEU A 886 -0.09 6.76 -17.21
CA LEU A 886 -0.80 6.55 -18.47
C LEU A 886 0.10 6.48 -19.72
N PRO A 887 1.16 7.33 -19.89
CA PRO A 887 2.08 7.20 -21.00
C PRO A 887 2.79 5.85 -21.05
N PHE A 888 3.12 5.27 -19.89
CA PHE A 888 3.77 3.96 -19.82
C PHE A 888 2.81 2.83 -20.14
N VAL A 889 1.53 2.94 -19.77
CA VAL A 889 0.48 2.02 -20.21
C VAL A 889 0.38 2.01 -21.75
N LEU A 890 0.43 3.18 -22.39
CA LEU A 890 0.44 3.26 -23.86
C LEU A 890 1.70 2.64 -24.47
N LEU A 891 2.86 2.78 -23.84
CA LEU A 891 4.10 2.13 -24.29
C LEU A 891 4.05 0.60 -24.13
N MET A 892 3.44 0.09 -23.05
CA MET A 892 3.20 -1.34 -22.88
C MET A 892 2.23 -1.88 -23.93
N PHE A 893 1.14 -1.15 -24.22
CA PHE A 893 0.22 -1.50 -25.28
C PHE A 893 0.92 -1.55 -26.65
N PHE A 894 1.77 -0.55 -26.92
CA PHE A 894 2.60 -0.53 -28.12
C PHE A 894 3.59 -1.71 -28.16
N ALA A 895 4.19 -2.08 -27.03
CA ALA A 895 5.06 -3.26 -26.93
C ALA A 895 4.29 -4.55 -27.25
N VAL A 896 3.05 -4.71 -26.75
CA VAL A 896 2.19 -5.85 -27.10
C VAL A 896 1.93 -5.90 -28.61
N LEU A 897 1.63 -4.78 -29.25
CA LEU A 897 1.47 -4.73 -30.70
C LEU A 897 2.76 -5.14 -31.45
N LEU A 898 3.92 -4.69 -30.97
CA LEU A 898 5.20 -5.12 -31.54
C LEU A 898 5.43 -6.62 -31.36
N LEU A 899 5.07 -7.22 -30.22
CA LEU A 899 5.18 -8.66 -30.00
C LEU A 899 4.22 -9.46 -30.88
N CYS A 900 3.04 -8.90 -31.22
CA CYS A 900 2.12 -9.51 -32.19
C CYS A 900 2.70 -9.52 -33.61
N VAL A 901 3.37 -8.45 -34.04
CA VAL A 901 3.98 -8.37 -35.38
C VAL A 901 5.32 -9.14 -35.43
N PHE A 902 6.10 -9.09 -34.35
CA PHE A 902 7.44 -9.66 -34.24
C PHE A 902 7.53 -10.61 -33.03
N PRO A 903 6.91 -11.80 -33.10
CA PRO A 903 6.93 -12.77 -31.99
C PRO A 903 8.34 -13.26 -31.64
N GLY A 904 9.28 -13.17 -32.59
CA GLY A 904 10.70 -13.48 -32.40
C GLY A 904 11.37 -12.69 -31.28
N ILE A 905 10.85 -11.53 -30.87
CA ILE A 905 11.36 -10.78 -29.71
C ILE A 905 11.26 -11.63 -28.43
N SER A 906 10.19 -12.43 -28.28
CA SER A 906 10.02 -13.35 -27.16
C SER A 906 10.64 -14.72 -27.43
N THR A 907 10.55 -15.25 -28.65
CA THR A 907 10.92 -16.66 -28.92
C THR A 907 12.38 -16.87 -29.32
N TRP A 908 13.08 -15.84 -29.82
CA TRP A 908 14.44 -16.02 -30.36
C TRP A 908 15.46 -16.53 -29.34
N LEU A 909 15.51 -15.94 -28.14
CA LEU A 909 16.44 -16.33 -27.10
C LEU A 909 16.19 -17.75 -26.56
N PRO A 910 14.94 -18.14 -26.21
CA PRO A 910 14.68 -19.53 -25.82
C PRO A 910 14.96 -20.52 -26.95
N ASP A 911 14.64 -20.18 -28.20
CA ASP A 911 14.94 -21.05 -29.35
C ASP A 911 16.45 -21.24 -29.56
N LEU A 912 17.26 -20.20 -29.31
CA LEU A 912 18.72 -20.25 -29.42
C LEU A 912 19.36 -21.13 -28.34
N VAL A 913 18.88 -21.02 -27.10
CA VAL A 913 19.49 -21.69 -25.94
C VAL A 913 18.96 -23.11 -25.74
N MET A 914 17.66 -23.31 -25.96
CA MET A 914 16.96 -24.58 -25.65
C MET A 914 16.43 -25.31 -26.89
N GLY A 915 16.58 -24.73 -28.09
CA GLY A 915 16.01 -25.26 -29.33
C GLY A 915 14.54 -24.85 -29.55
N PRO A 916 14.03 -24.91 -30.80
CA PRO A 916 12.65 -24.55 -31.14
C PRO A 916 11.63 -25.46 -30.43
N GLU A 917 10.49 -24.89 -30.04
CA GLU A 917 9.43 -25.64 -29.37
C GLU A 917 8.76 -26.58 -30.38
N SER A 918 8.64 -27.85 -30.05
CA SER A 918 7.81 -28.75 -30.85
C SER A 918 6.35 -28.34 -30.67
N VAL A 919 5.72 -27.88 -31.75
CA VAL A 919 4.27 -27.68 -31.82
C VAL A 919 3.62 -29.06 -31.67
N ARG A 920 3.28 -29.45 -30.45
CA ARG A 920 2.42 -30.60 -30.13
C ARG A 920 1.33 -30.18 -29.19
#